data_AF-A0A5B0P5G5-F1
#
_entry.id   AF-A0A5B0P5G5-F1
#
_cell.length_a   1.000
_cell.length_b   1.000
_cell.length_c   1.000
_cell.angle_alpha   90.00
_cell.angle_beta   90.00
_cell.angle_gamma   90.00
#
_symmetry.space_group_name_H-M   'P 1'
#
loop_
_entity.id
_entity.type
_entity.pdbx_description
1 polymer ?
#
loop_
_entity_poly.entity_id
_entity_poly.type
_entity_poly.pdbx_seq_one_letter_code
_entity_poly.pdbx_strand_id
1 'polypeptide(L)'
;MAWPISQKPNSKTTHRSSHHQHLEDDDDEDDAQLLLPTSNGITHKRIQRVKHSLSYIIISGAASFALVMMVWLGPGLVSQDPKGIATQSNAHVGYSEDNNTPTGKPIIPVSANSSSRPQLSVSKLPADRKPLPHHSWNPLLYDPAPITHVFIKPCMFPPWAFKTFCTPHQTAREIALYGKWVRVPRDLSKGVGHYYTEIYYRRAQTLDLSSLDPKPITGLQILDEDEENDPVIKAKLAQQGWQVAGESLRTGIWPAKVKDAKLWFTRSPSFNGTDRTVQPINEISVLWSRKSDLTPPWWGFERLNKPVFEGDNPMNHIQCDIAVRREIVEPATPPRLAFQKDGKFKIMQISDLHFSASGGECKSASEIKSCDKDGADATTKAWLTKAIAQARPDLIVLGGDQLLGRGKTFDTISTLTKLGHFFADQKVPWTVVFGNHDTDRSLAIEEQMYLMKHMPLFLGRAGPGVPGFPEENLVAGDRISDMGVGNYILRVNASLSDPTQLLSLYFLDSHDYPSSTLSQIWDMAMGGSKKYDWLKKSQIEWYKTESSHQPRVLRPYETSAGYRDRAQSKENEGKKTKPVGLMFFHIPLPEAYAKADLNPKSRAELLFGNQREGPLNAEDGDQFFTNAIRTTSISDAPSNSTSFEPEIKVIANGHAHATDTCRQHQGVYHCFSGLSSYSGALDVKVARGWERRVRVFEVENFGEKVSTYQLKHSLGSDDHPVVRLGSHILFDSKSDST
;
A
#
# COMPACT_ATOMS: atom_id res chain seq x y z
N MET A 1 36.24 -32.44 -40.88
CA MET A 1 36.17 -32.54 -42.35
C MET A 1 35.36 -31.37 -42.87
N ALA A 2 35.93 -30.68 -43.86
CA ALA A 2 35.38 -29.70 -44.81
C ALA A 2 34.41 -28.59 -44.34
N TRP A 3 34.89 -27.38 -44.64
CA TRP A 3 34.41 -26.01 -44.46
C TRP A 3 33.28 -25.59 -45.46
N PRO A 4 32.81 -24.32 -45.46
CA PRO A 4 31.41 -23.85 -45.58
C PRO A 4 31.05 -23.28 -46.97
N ILE A 5 29.81 -22.81 -47.17
CA ILE A 5 29.48 -21.81 -48.21
C ILE A 5 28.44 -20.80 -47.71
N SER A 6 28.83 -19.53 -47.77
CA SER A 6 27.98 -18.34 -47.70
C SER A 6 27.64 -17.88 -49.12
N GLN A 7 26.40 -17.46 -49.40
CA GLN A 7 26.09 -16.39 -50.38
C GLN A 7 24.74 -15.70 -50.05
N LYS A 8 24.77 -14.36 -49.89
CA LYS A 8 23.69 -13.39 -50.25
C LYS A 8 23.87 -13.00 -51.75
N PRO A 9 23.03 -12.20 -52.48
CA PRO A 9 21.97 -11.24 -52.08
C PRO A 9 20.72 -11.10 -53.04
N ASN A 10 19.91 -10.04 -52.82
CA ASN A 10 18.90 -9.37 -53.71
C ASN A 10 17.52 -10.04 -53.91
N SER A 11 16.38 -9.36 -54.11
CA SER A 11 15.94 -7.96 -53.98
C SER A 11 14.42 -7.89 -54.28
N LYS A 12 13.71 -6.94 -53.64
CA LYS A 12 12.54 -6.17 -54.15
C LYS A 12 11.12 -6.80 -54.25
N THR A 13 10.26 -6.20 -53.42
CA THR A 13 8.90 -5.65 -53.66
C THR A 13 7.74 -6.58 -54.02
N THR A 14 6.69 -6.51 -53.19
CA THR A 14 5.40 -5.93 -53.60
C THR A 14 4.56 -5.54 -52.39
N HIS A 15 4.17 -4.25 -52.34
CA HIS A 15 3.15 -3.72 -51.46
C HIS A 15 1.79 -4.30 -51.82
N ARG A 16 1.01 -4.70 -50.81
CA ARG A 16 -0.45 -4.71 -50.92
C ARG A 16 -1.04 -4.14 -49.63
N SER A 17 -1.52 -2.90 -49.75
CA SER A 17 -2.36 -2.25 -48.75
C SER A 17 -3.72 -2.94 -48.70
N SER A 18 -4.17 -3.33 -47.51
CA SER A 18 -5.59 -3.51 -47.24
C SER A 18 -5.93 -2.74 -45.98
N HIS A 19 -6.73 -1.69 -46.17
CA HIS A 19 -7.48 -1.01 -45.13
C HIS A 19 -8.19 -2.02 -44.24
N HIS A 20 -7.92 -1.98 -42.94
CA HIS A 20 -8.88 -2.41 -41.93
C HIS A 20 -9.26 -1.22 -41.09
N GLN A 21 -10.57 -1.01 -41.04
CA GLN A 21 -11.27 0.03 -40.30
C GLN A 21 -10.91 -0.02 -38.82
N HIS A 22 -10.68 1.17 -38.26
CA HIS A 22 -10.82 1.44 -36.83
C HIS A 22 -12.20 0.95 -36.36
N LEU A 23 -12.21 -0.15 -35.64
CA LEU A 23 -13.25 -0.46 -34.66
C LEU A 23 -12.55 -0.30 -33.32
N GLU A 24 -12.95 0.75 -32.61
CA GLU A 24 -12.62 1.00 -31.21
C GLU A 24 -13.26 -0.12 -30.38
N ASP A 25 -12.47 -1.15 -30.07
CA ASP A 25 -12.77 -2.09 -28.98
C ASP A 25 -12.19 -1.46 -27.69
N ASP A 26 -12.99 -0.62 -27.03
CA ASP A 26 -12.74 -0.06 -25.69
C ASP A 26 -13.16 -1.02 -24.55
N ASP A 27 -13.57 -2.25 -24.90
CA ASP A 27 -14.02 -3.25 -23.92
C ASP A 27 -12.88 -4.26 -23.66
N ASP A 28 -12.04 -3.95 -22.66
CA ASP A 28 -11.45 -4.91 -21.69
C ASP A 28 -10.28 -4.26 -20.90
N GLU A 29 -10.47 -3.04 -20.41
CA GLU A 29 -9.61 -2.47 -19.38
C GLU A 29 -9.91 -3.15 -18.03
N ASP A 30 -8.97 -4.00 -17.59
CA ASP A 30 -8.89 -4.53 -16.22
C ASP A 30 -8.79 -3.35 -15.22
N ASP A 31 -9.94 -2.74 -14.89
CA ASP A 31 -10.15 -1.67 -13.90
C ASP A 31 -9.90 -2.15 -12.46
N ALA A 32 -8.72 -2.66 -12.20
CA ALA A 32 -8.18 -2.56 -10.87
C ALA A 32 -7.88 -1.08 -10.62
N GLN A 33 -8.88 -0.32 -10.13
CA GLN A 33 -8.70 1.06 -9.68
C GLN A 33 -7.48 1.11 -8.76
N LEU A 34 -6.43 1.74 -9.26
CA LEU A 34 -5.16 1.90 -8.57
C LEU A 34 -5.19 3.15 -7.71
N LEU A 35 -4.46 3.10 -6.59
CA LEU A 35 -4.17 4.29 -5.80
C LEU A 35 -3.17 5.23 -6.51
N LEU A 36 -2.39 4.73 -7.47
CA LEU A 36 -1.44 5.55 -8.22
C LEU A 36 -2.16 6.52 -9.18
N PRO A 37 -1.81 7.82 -9.18
CA PRO A 37 -2.37 8.78 -10.12
C PRO A 37 -1.94 8.42 -11.55
N THR A 38 -2.88 8.46 -12.48
CA THR A 38 -2.60 8.27 -13.91
C THR A 38 -2.33 9.64 -14.53
N SER A 39 -1.23 9.77 -15.28
CA SER A 39 -0.88 11.06 -15.88
C SER A 39 -1.78 11.44 -17.06
N ASN A 40 -2.42 10.47 -17.72
CA ASN A 40 -3.12 10.67 -19.00
C ASN A 40 -4.47 9.93 -19.12
N GLY A 41 -5.10 9.50 -18.01
CA GLY A 41 -6.32 8.68 -18.09
C GLY A 41 -6.10 7.23 -18.54
N ILE A 42 -4.89 6.89 -18.99
CA ILE A 42 -4.46 5.49 -19.20
C ILE A 42 -4.15 4.92 -17.82
N THR A 43 -5.01 4.02 -17.34
CA THR A 43 -4.81 3.27 -16.10
C THR A 43 -3.45 2.58 -16.11
N HIS A 44 -2.63 2.80 -15.07
CA HIS A 44 -1.56 1.84 -14.80
C HIS A 44 -2.26 0.49 -14.60
N LYS A 45 -1.83 -0.56 -15.30
CA LYS A 45 -2.39 -1.88 -15.07
C LYS A 45 -1.95 -2.31 -13.68
N ARG A 46 -2.88 -2.72 -12.80
CA ARG A 46 -2.47 -3.33 -11.52
C ARG A 46 -1.60 -4.53 -11.84
N ILE A 47 -0.31 -4.42 -11.57
CA ILE A 47 0.63 -5.55 -11.69
C ILE A 47 0.47 -6.44 -10.45
N GLN A 48 -0.77 -6.74 -10.07
CA GLN A 48 -0.99 -7.95 -9.33
C GLN A 48 -0.91 -9.07 -10.35
N ARG A 49 0.18 -9.84 -10.28
CA ARG A 49 0.06 -11.26 -10.59
C ARG A 49 -0.92 -11.82 -9.57
N VAL A 50 -2.23 -11.62 -9.80
CA VAL A 50 -3.28 -12.34 -9.11
C VAL A 50 -2.98 -13.79 -9.44
N LYS A 51 -2.26 -14.46 -8.55
CA LYS A 51 -2.12 -15.91 -8.59
C LYS A 51 -3.54 -16.40 -8.39
N HIS A 52 -4.29 -16.60 -9.47
CA HIS A 52 -5.50 -17.41 -9.45
C HIS A 52 -5.07 -18.67 -8.72
N SER A 53 -5.60 -18.89 -7.51
CA SER A 53 -5.25 -20.13 -6.83
C SER A 53 -5.74 -21.26 -7.74
N LEU A 54 -5.05 -22.39 -7.74
CA LEU A 54 -5.51 -23.57 -8.45
C LEU A 54 -6.97 -23.88 -8.07
N SER A 55 -7.35 -23.58 -6.82
CA SER A 55 -8.74 -23.61 -6.35
C SER A 55 -9.68 -22.64 -7.08
N TYR A 56 -9.29 -21.43 -7.47
CA TYR A 56 -10.15 -20.56 -8.30
C TYR A 56 -10.36 -21.14 -9.71
N ILE A 57 -9.31 -21.69 -10.32
CA ILE A 57 -9.40 -22.33 -11.64
C ILE A 57 -10.24 -23.62 -11.55
N ILE A 58 -10.09 -24.39 -10.47
CA ILE A 58 -10.85 -25.63 -10.22
C ILE A 58 -12.30 -25.30 -9.84
N ILE A 59 -12.57 -24.26 -9.04
CA ILE A 59 -13.93 -23.84 -8.68
C ILE A 59 -14.63 -23.21 -9.88
N SER A 60 -13.94 -22.38 -10.65
CA SER A 60 -14.45 -21.84 -11.92
C SER A 60 -14.71 -22.97 -12.92
N GLY A 61 -13.80 -23.95 -12.99
CA GLY A 61 -13.96 -25.14 -13.82
C GLY A 61 -15.12 -26.01 -13.36
N ALA A 62 -15.28 -26.23 -12.05
CA ALA A 62 -16.36 -27.01 -11.45
C ALA A 62 -17.72 -26.30 -11.54
N ALA A 63 -17.74 -24.97 -11.37
CA ALA A 63 -18.94 -24.15 -11.55
C ALA A 63 -19.36 -24.11 -13.02
N SER A 64 -18.40 -23.96 -13.95
CA SER A 64 -18.65 -24.07 -15.38
C SER A 64 -19.12 -25.47 -15.75
N PHE A 65 -18.53 -26.51 -15.16
CA PHE A 65 -18.94 -27.90 -15.38
C PHE A 65 -20.33 -28.19 -14.79
N ALA A 66 -20.66 -27.64 -13.63
CA ALA A 66 -21.98 -27.75 -13.02
C ALA A 66 -23.05 -27.00 -13.84
N LEU A 67 -22.70 -25.83 -14.37
CA LEU A 67 -23.59 -25.03 -15.22
C LEU A 67 -23.80 -25.70 -16.58
N VAL A 68 -22.73 -26.28 -17.17
CA VAL A 68 -22.83 -27.13 -18.36
C VAL A 68 -23.66 -28.37 -18.08
N MET A 69 -23.46 -29.06 -16.95
CA MET A 69 -24.26 -30.22 -16.54
C MET A 69 -25.72 -29.87 -16.29
N MET A 70 -26.04 -28.71 -15.69
CA MET A 70 -27.42 -28.25 -15.53
C MET A 70 -28.09 -27.94 -16.87
N VAL A 71 -27.35 -27.37 -17.82
CA VAL A 71 -27.85 -27.10 -19.19
C VAL A 71 -27.98 -28.41 -20.00
N TRP A 72 -27.11 -29.40 -19.79
CA TRP A 72 -27.12 -30.68 -20.50
C TRP A 72 -28.13 -31.70 -19.92
N LEU A 73 -28.34 -31.70 -18.61
CA LEU A 73 -29.29 -32.60 -17.91
C LEU A 73 -30.69 -31.99 -17.78
N GLY A 74 -30.87 -30.71 -18.14
CA GLY A 74 -32.12 -29.97 -18.07
C GLY A 74 -33.29 -30.48 -18.96
N PRO A 75 -33.09 -31.14 -20.12
CA PRO A 75 -34.21 -31.66 -20.90
C PRO A 75 -34.48 -33.12 -20.54
N GLY A 76 -34.94 -33.38 -19.32
CA GLY A 76 -35.16 -34.74 -18.82
C GLY A 76 -36.34 -34.95 -17.87
N LEU A 77 -37.18 -33.94 -17.60
CA LEU A 77 -38.39 -34.10 -16.78
C LEU A 77 -39.60 -33.40 -17.41
N VAL A 78 -40.26 -34.16 -18.29
CA VAL A 78 -41.72 -34.28 -18.53
C VAL A 78 -42.61 -33.03 -18.33
N SER A 79 -42.96 -32.40 -19.47
CA SER A 79 -44.33 -32.23 -20.00
C SER A 79 -45.52 -32.40 -19.03
N GLN A 80 -46.14 -31.29 -18.61
CA GLN A 80 -47.57 -30.98 -18.81
C GLN A 80 -47.78 -29.45 -18.78
N ASP A 81 -48.34 -28.92 -19.86
CA ASP A 81 -48.76 -27.51 -20.09
C ASP A 81 -50.20 -27.31 -19.50
N PRO A 82 -50.77 -26.10 -19.24
CA PRO A 82 -50.50 -24.89 -20.03
C PRO A 82 -50.60 -23.49 -19.36
N LYS A 83 -50.07 -22.52 -20.14
CA LYS A 83 -50.36 -21.06 -20.20
C LYS A 83 -49.53 -20.12 -19.33
N GLY A 84 -48.64 -19.39 -20.00
CA GLY A 84 -48.49 -17.97 -19.78
C GLY A 84 -47.08 -17.41 -19.96
N ILE A 85 -46.88 -16.73 -21.10
CA ILE A 85 -45.82 -15.74 -21.36
C ILE A 85 -44.51 -16.35 -21.89
N ALA A 86 -44.57 -16.79 -23.14
CA ALA A 86 -43.42 -16.72 -24.04
C ALA A 86 -43.42 -15.35 -24.73
N THR A 87 -42.27 -14.69 -24.66
CA THR A 87 -41.83 -13.64 -25.56
C THR A 87 -41.75 -14.17 -27.00
N GLN A 88 -42.36 -13.48 -27.95
CA GLN A 88 -41.91 -13.48 -29.34
C GLN A 88 -41.67 -12.03 -29.79
N SER A 89 -40.41 -11.75 -30.08
CA SER A 89 -39.99 -10.74 -31.03
C SER A 89 -40.53 -11.10 -32.41
N ASN A 90 -41.42 -10.29 -32.97
CA ASN A 90 -41.64 -10.20 -34.40
C ASN A 90 -41.54 -8.73 -34.80
N ALA A 91 -40.40 -8.39 -35.41
CA ALA A 91 -40.36 -7.28 -36.34
C ALA A 91 -41.18 -7.70 -37.57
N HIS A 92 -42.24 -6.95 -37.87
CA HIS A 92 -42.91 -7.00 -39.17
C HIS A 92 -42.61 -5.69 -39.90
N VAL A 93 -41.75 -5.82 -40.91
CA VAL A 93 -41.67 -4.87 -42.03
C VAL A 93 -42.79 -5.27 -42.99
N GLY A 94 -43.86 -4.49 -43.02
CA GLY A 94 -44.94 -4.65 -44.00
C GLY A 94 -44.62 -3.88 -45.27
N TYR A 95 -44.24 -4.58 -46.34
CA TYR A 95 -44.43 -4.09 -47.70
C TYR A 95 -45.85 -4.47 -48.15
N SER A 96 -46.62 -3.48 -48.57
CA SER A 96 -47.87 -3.67 -49.30
C SER A 96 -47.61 -3.22 -50.74
N GLU A 97 -47.57 -4.18 -51.65
CA GLU A 97 -47.81 -3.95 -53.06
C GLU A 97 -49.27 -4.30 -53.32
N ASP A 98 -50.07 -3.32 -53.76
CA ASP A 98 -51.19 -3.57 -54.65
C ASP A 98 -51.35 -2.38 -55.60
N ASN A 99 -51.15 -2.66 -56.89
CA ASN A 99 -51.32 -1.75 -58.01
C ASN A 99 -52.81 -1.63 -58.38
N ASN A 100 -53.43 -0.46 -58.25
CA ASN A 100 -54.04 0.25 -59.38
C ASN A 100 -54.73 1.58 -59.02
N THR A 101 -54.39 2.57 -59.84
CA THR A 101 -55.03 3.87 -60.14
C THR A 101 -54.82 5.10 -59.24
N PRO A 102 -54.64 6.29 -59.87
CA PRO A 102 -54.02 7.46 -59.25
C PRO A 102 -55.02 8.62 -59.05
N THR A 103 -54.89 9.39 -57.97
CA THR A 103 -55.13 10.85 -57.86
C THR A 103 -55.47 11.26 -56.42
N GLY A 104 -54.93 12.40 -55.98
CA GLY A 104 -55.67 13.31 -55.10
C GLY A 104 -55.34 13.31 -53.59
N LYS A 105 -54.69 14.41 -53.19
CA LYS A 105 -54.52 15.08 -51.89
C LYS A 105 -55.71 15.05 -50.86
N PRO A 106 -55.49 15.53 -49.61
CA PRO A 106 -55.90 14.93 -48.33
C PRO A 106 -57.19 15.52 -47.71
N ILE A 107 -57.68 14.91 -46.62
CA ILE A 107 -58.70 15.53 -45.75
C ILE A 107 -58.31 15.37 -44.26
N ILE A 108 -58.16 16.52 -43.60
CA ILE A 108 -58.05 16.73 -42.15
C ILE A 108 -59.48 16.81 -41.57
N PRO A 109 -59.72 16.37 -40.32
CA PRO A 109 -60.54 17.19 -39.43
C PRO A 109 -59.77 17.64 -38.18
N VAL A 110 -59.88 18.95 -37.98
CA VAL A 110 -59.34 19.77 -36.89
C VAL A 110 -60.31 19.72 -35.71
N SER A 111 -59.77 19.61 -34.49
CA SER A 111 -60.30 20.23 -33.27
C SER A 111 -59.16 20.26 -32.24
N ALA A 112 -58.31 21.29 -32.27
CA ALA A 112 -58.35 22.45 -31.35
C ALA A 112 -57.89 22.08 -29.92
N ASN A 113 -56.59 22.18 -29.60
CA ASN A 113 -55.85 23.37 -29.16
C ASN A 113 -56.03 23.69 -27.65
N SER A 114 -55.13 23.16 -26.81
CA SER A 114 -54.63 23.89 -25.65
C SER A 114 -53.10 23.80 -25.62
N SER A 115 -52.50 24.96 -25.87
CA SER A 115 -51.09 25.28 -25.94
C SER A 115 -50.41 25.20 -24.58
N SER A 116 -49.63 24.15 -24.34
CA SER A 116 -48.37 24.18 -23.56
C SER A 116 -47.72 22.79 -23.54
N ARG A 117 -47.08 22.39 -24.65
CA ARG A 117 -46.00 21.40 -24.56
C ARG A 117 -44.78 22.13 -24.00
N PRO A 118 -44.21 21.74 -22.84
CA PRO A 118 -42.90 22.25 -22.49
C PRO A 118 -41.94 21.85 -23.61
N GLN A 119 -41.29 22.82 -24.24
CA GLN A 119 -40.21 22.53 -25.16
C GLN A 119 -39.15 21.76 -24.37
N LEU A 120 -38.88 20.52 -24.81
CA LEU A 120 -37.66 19.79 -24.48
C LEU A 120 -36.49 20.52 -25.16
N SER A 121 -36.14 21.67 -24.62
CA SER A 121 -34.78 22.18 -24.67
C SER A 121 -33.96 21.24 -23.80
N VAL A 122 -33.42 20.18 -24.41
CA VAL A 122 -32.16 19.61 -23.92
C VAL A 122 -31.14 20.72 -24.15
N SER A 123 -31.03 21.63 -23.17
CA SER A 123 -29.94 22.58 -23.15
C SER A 123 -28.68 21.74 -23.19
N LYS A 124 -27.98 21.79 -24.34
CA LYS A 124 -26.55 21.53 -24.37
C LYS A 124 -25.97 22.20 -23.14
N LEU A 125 -25.12 21.47 -22.40
CA LEU A 125 -24.29 22.08 -21.37
C LEU A 125 -23.71 23.38 -21.94
N PRO A 126 -23.86 24.53 -21.24
CA PRO A 126 -23.25 25.77 -21.65
C PRO A 126 -21.78 25.53 -22.01
N ALA A 127 -21.30 26.09 -23.13
CA ALA A 127 -19.96 25.83 -23.68
C ALA A 127 -18.81 26.22 -22.72
N ASP A 128 -19.15 26.95 -21.66
CA ASP A 128 -18.36 27.43 -20.54
C ASP A 128 -18.21 26.41 -19.38
N ARG A 129 -18.95 25.28 -19.40
CA ARG A 129 -18.82 24.21 -18.41
C ARG A 129 -18.04 23.03 -19.01
N LYS A 130 -16.71 23.03 -18.85
CA LYS A 130 -15.91 21.82 -19.13
C LYS A 130 -16.35 20.69 -18.19
N PRO A 131 -16.83 19.54 -18.70
CA PRO A 131 -17.11 18.39 -17.86
C PRO A 131 -15.81 17.93 -17.20
N LEU A 132 -15.86 17.68 -15.89
CA LEU A 132 -14.78 17.00 -15.20
C LEU A 132 -14.74 15.54 -15.71
N PRO A 133 -13.55 14.96 -15.97
CA PRO A 133 -13.45 13.58 -16.44
C PRO A 133 -14.08 12.61 -15.44
N HIS A 134 -14.49 11.42 -15.88
CA HIS A 134 -15.00 10.40 -14.98
C HIS A 134 -14.00 10.11 -13.86
N HIS A 135 -14.48 10.17 -12.62
CA HIS A 135 -13.64 10.12 -11.44
C HIS A 135 -13.52 8.67 -10.98
N SER A 136 -12.29 8.20 -10.74
CA SER A 136 -12.05 6.93 -10.06
C SER A 136 -12.09 7.13 -8.55
N TRP A 137 -12.38 6.04 -7.81
CA TRP A 137 -12.21 6.08 -6.36
C TRP A 137 -10.72 6.08 -6.04
N ASN A 138 -10.27 7.17 -5.40
CA ASN A 138 -8.94 7.25 -4.83
C ASN A 138 -9.02 8.14 -3.58
N PRO A 139 -9.01 7.55 -2.38
CA PRO A 139 -9.21 8.31 -1.14
C PRO A 139 -8.02 9.22 -0.80
N LEU A 140 -6.88 9.05 -1.48
CA LEU A 140 -5.67 9.84 -1.26
C LEU A 140 -5.61 11.09 -2.14
N LEU A 141 -6.24 11.04 -3.32
CA LEU A 141 -6.33 12.22 -4.18
C LEU A 141 -7.45 13.14 -3.70
N TYR A 142 -7.21 14.45 -3.80
CA TYR A 142 -8.26 15.40 -3.53
C TYR A 142 -9.11 15.62 -4.77
N ASP A 143 -10.41 15.48 -4.54
CA ASP A 143 -11.42 15.94 -5.44
C ASP A 143 -12.33 16.97 -4.74
N PRO A 144 -12.35 18.22 -5.19
CA PRO A 144 -13.25 19.22 -4.64
C PRO A 144 -14.72 18.96 -5.00
N ALA A 145 -15.01 18.11 -5.99
CA ALA A 145 -16.37 17.84 -6.41
C ALA A 145 -17.12 17.03 -5.33
N PRO A 146 -18.18 17.58 -4.72
CA PRO A 146 -18.87 16.89 -3.66
C PRO A 146 -19.73 15.75 -4.21
N ILE A 147 -19.99 14.76 -3.35
CA ILE A 147 -20.87 13.62 -3.65
C ILE A 147 -22.33 14.10 -3.69
N THR A 148 -23.05 13.70 -4.73
CA THR A 148 -24.47 14.05 -4.96
C THR A 148 -25.40 12.86 -4.77
N HIS A 149 -24.90 11.66 -5.05
CA HIS A 149 -25.64 10.41 -4.93
C HIS A 149 -24.78 9.37 -4.23
N VAL A 150 -25.43 8.49 -3.47
CA VAL A 150 -24.82 7.31 -2.85
C VAL A 150 -25.82 6.16 -2.94
N PHE A 151 -25.32 4.95 -3.15
CA PHE A 151 -26.13 3.75 -3.27
C PHE A 151 -25.33 2.53 -2.76
N ILE A 152 -25.97 1.72 -1.92
CA ILE A 152 -25.45 0.43 -1.44
C ILE A 152 -26.05 -0.68 -2.29
N LYS A 153 -25.17 -1.53 -2.84
CA LYS A 153 -25.59 -2.67 -3.66
C LYS A 153 -24.90 -3.97 -3.22
N PRO A 154 -25.65 -4.90 -2.60
CA PRO A 154 -25.25 -6.29 -2.47
C PRO A 154 -25.28 -6.99 -3.84
N CYS A 155 -24.26 -7.78 -4.13
CA CYS A 155 -24.17 -8.60 -5.32
C CYS A 155 -23.66 -10.01 -4.98
N MET A 156 -24.30 -11.04 -5.51
CA MET A 156 -23.87 -12.43 -5.31
C MET A 156 -22.58 -12.75 -6.08
N PHE A 157 -22.35 -12.02 -7.18
CA PHE A 157 -21.14 -12.15 -7.97
C PHE A 157 -20.15 -11.06 -7.56
N PRO A 158 -18.85 -11.28 -7.74
CA PRO A 158 -17.93 -10.24 -7.36
C PRO A 158 -18.02 -9.07 -8.38
N PRO A 159 -17.95 -7.79 -7.95
CA PRO A 159 -18.39 -6.67 -8.81
C PRO A 159 -17.42 -6.27 -9.92
N TRP A 160 -16.12 -6.56 -9.74
CA TRP A 160 -15.05 -6.28 -10.70
C TRP A 160 -15.08 -7.02 -12.06
N ALA A 161 -15.82 -8.13 -12.19
CA ALA A 161 -15.89 -9.02 -13.36
C ALA A 161 -17.35 -9.19 -13.81
N PHE A 162 -18.33 -8.86 -12.96
CA PHE A 162 -19.75 -8.85 -13.29
C PHE A 162 -20.34 -7.45 -13.13
N LYS A 163 -19.64 -6.44 -13.68
CA LYS A 163 -19.98 -5.01 -13.54
C LYS A 163 -21.45 -4.74 -13.89
N THR A 164 -21.99 -5.34 -14.95
CA THR A 164 -23.37 -5.17 -15.41
C THR A 164 -24.42 -5.61 -14.38
N PHE A 165 -24.12 -6.64 -13.58
CA PHE A 165 -25.05 -7.18 -12.58
C PHE A 165 -24.90 -6.50 -11.22
N CYS A 166 -23.68 -6.07 -10.87
CA CYS A 166 -23.37 -5.55 -9.55
C CYS A 166 -23.37 -4.03 -9.45
N THR A 167 -23.33 -3.31 -10.59
CA THR A 167 -23.46 -1.84 -10.59
C THR A 167 -24.94 -1.46 -10.49
N PRO A 168 -25.30 -0.43 -9.71
CA PRO A 168 -26.67 0.06 -9.68
C PRO A 168 -27.15 0.44 -11.09
N HIS A 169 -28.40 0.08 -11.41
CA HIS A 169 -29.01 0.39 -12.70
C HIS A 169 -28.97 1.91 -12.96
N GLN A 170 -28.70 2.29 -14.21
CA GLN A 170 -28.65 3.68 -14.63
C GLN A 170 -29.03 3.81 -16.10
N THR A 171 -29.87 4.79 -16.41
CA THR A 171 -30.27 5.14 -17.77
C THR A 171 -29.25 6.05 -18.45
N ALA A 172 -29.25 6.09 -19.79
CA ALA A 172 -28.40 7.02 -20.55
C ALA A 172 -28.63 8.49 -20.15
N ARG A 173 -29.87 8.85 -19.80
CA ARG A 173 -30.21 10.19 -19.30
C ARG A 173 -29.54 10.48 -17.95
N GLU A 174 -29.56 9.54 -17.01
CA GLU A 174 -28.92 9.72 -15.71
C GLU A 174 -27.40 9.79 -15.82
N ILE A 175 -26.79 9.00 -16.70
CA ILE A 175 -25.36 9.09 -16.99
C ILE A 175 -25.01 10.49 -17.52
N ALA A 176 -25.81 11.01 -18.45
CA ALA A 176 -25.59 12.34 -19.03
C ALA A 176 -25.76 13.49 -18.00
N LEU A 177 -26.65 13.32 -17.02
CA LEU A 177 -26.93 14.34 -16.00
C LEU A 177 -25.98 14.28 -14.80
N TYR A 178 -25.65 13.07 -14.34
CA TYR A 178 -25.01 12.85 -13.04
C TYR A 178 -23.67 12.12 -13.12
N GLY A 179 -23.26 11.70 -14.32
CA GLY A 179 -22.10 10.84 -14.52
C GLY A 179 -22.38 9.37 -14.22
N LYS A 180 -21.41 8.51 -14.54
CA LYS A 180 -21.42 7.08 -14.20
C LYS A 180 -21.23 6.91 -12.69
N TRP A 181 -21.75 5.81 -12.15
CA TRP A 181 -21.44 5.39 -10.78
C TRP A 181 -19.93 5.15 -10.60
N VAL A 182 -19.38 5.72 -9.53
CA VAL A 182 -18.04 5.43 -9.03
C VAL A 182 -18.17 4.39 -7.92
N ARG A 183 -17.46 3.28 -8.08
CA ARG A 183 -17.43 2.17 -7.12
C ARG A 183 -16.38 2.46 -6.06
N VAL A 184 -16.72 2.25 -4.79
CA VAL A 184 -15.76 2.11 -3.70
C VAL A 184 -15.38 0.63 -3.64
N PRO A 185 -14.19 0.21 -4.11
CA PRO A 185 -13.81 -1.19 -4.29
C PRO A 185 -13.42 -1.85 -2.95
N ARG A 186 -14.37 -1.84 -2.01
CA ARG A 186 -14.22 -2.22 -0.61
C ARG A 186 -15.48 -2.97 -0.19
N ASP A 187 -15.44 -4.29 -0.27
CA ASP A 187 -16.57 -5.16 0.09
C ASP A 187 -16.90 -5.03 1.58
N LEU A 188 -17.99 -4.32 1.90
CA LEU A 188 -18.46 -4.07 3.25
C LEU A 188 -18.71 -5.37 4.03
N SER A 189 -19.07 -6.45 3.36
CA SER A 189 -19.33 -7.78 3.91
C SER A 189 -18.11 -8.70 3.95
N LYS A 190 -16.92 -8.18 3.60
CA LYS A 190 -15.69 -8.97 3.48
C LYS A 190 -15.45 -9.82 4.73
N GLY A 191 -15.27 -11.11 4.48
CA GLY A 191 -15.02 -12.13 5.50
C GLY A 191 -16.29 -12.66 6.15
N VAL A 192 -17.30 -11.83 6.42
CA VAL A 192 -18.49 -12.27 7.17
C VAL A 192 -19.69 -12.60 6.29
N GLY A 193 -19.73 -12.18 5.02
CA GLY A 193 -20.88 -12.34 4.14
C GLY A 193 -20.66 -13.21 2.91
N HIS A 194 -21.78 -13.70 2.35
CA HIS A 194 -21.84 -14.46 1.10
C HIS A 194 -22.09 -13.59 -0.14
N TYR A 195 -22.35 -12.30 0.07
CA TYR A 195 -22.52 -11.28 -0.96
C TYR A 195 -21.31 -10.34 -0.93
N TYR A 196 -21.06 -9.70 -2.05
CA TYR A 196 -20.20 -8.52 -2.14
C TYR A 196 -21.08 -7.29 -1.98
N THR A 197 -20.91 -6.55 -0.90
CA THR A 197 -21.70 -5.36 -0.63
C THR A 197 -20.81 -4.14 -0.82
N GLU A 198 -21.02 -3.36 -1.86
CA GLU A 198 -20.18 -2.19 -2.16
C GLU A 198 -20.97 -0.88 -2.13
N ILE A 199 -20.25 0.21 -1.88
CA ILE A 199 -20.77 1.57 -1.95
C ILE A 199 -20.50 2.11 -3.35
N TYR A 200 -21.52 2.68 -3.96
CA TYR A 200 -21.43 3.42 -5.22
C TYR A 200 -21.80 4.88 -4.95
N TYR A 201 -21.05 5.82 -5.52
CA TYR A 201 -21.40 7.23 -5.44
C TYR A 201 -21.33 7.91 -6.81
N ARG A 202 -21.98 9.06 -6.92
CA ARG A 202 -21.75 10.03 -8.01
C ARG A 202 -21.33 11.34 -7.40
N ARG A 203 -20.50 12.07 -8.12
CA ARG A 203 -20.03 13.40 -7.72
C ARG A 203 -20.40 14.46 -8.74
N ALA A 204 -20.41 15.70 -8.28
CA ALA A 204 -20.75 16.86 -9.11
C ALA A 204 -19.90 16.88 -10.39
N GLN A 205 -20.53 17.00 -11.55
CA GLN A 205 -19.86 17.03 -12.86
C GLN A 205 -19.42 18.45 -13.25
N THR A 206 -19.65 19.43 -12.37
CA THR A 206 -19.35 20.85 -12.59
C THR A 206 -18.84 21.50 -11.31
N LEU A 207 -17.97 22.49 -11.46
CA LEU A 207 -17.49 23.33 -10.37
C LEU A 207 -18.49 24.42 -9.95
N ASP A 208 -19.54 24.65 -10.74
CA ASP A 208 -20.64 25.54 -10.34
C ASP A 208 -21.59 24.81 -9.38
N LEU A 209 -21.22 24.84 -8.09
CA LEU A 209 -21.97 24.20 -7.01
C LEU A 209 -23.30 24.91 -6.68
N SER A 210 -23.46 26.16 -7.10
CA SER A 210 -24.64 26.98 -6.75
C SER A 210 -25.90 26.47 -7.47
N SER A 211 -25.75 26.04 -8.72
CA SER A 211 -26.83 25.56 -9.58
C SER A 211 -27.01 24.03 -9.56
N LEU A 212 -26.29 23.33 -8.67
CA LEU A 212 -26.31 21.87 -8.60
C LEU A 212 -27.69 21.34 -8.15
N ASP A 213 -28.25 20.45 -8.96
CA ASP A 213 -29.46 19.68 -8.67
C ASP A 213 -29.24 18.21 -9.09
N PRO A 214 -29.32 17.23 -8.18
CA PRO A 214 -29.60 17.37 -6.75
C PRO A 214 -28.45 18.04 -5.98
N LYS A 215 -28.81 18.69 -4.87
CA LYS A 215 -27.84 19.29 -3.94
C LYS A 215 -26.89 18.23 -3.36
N PRO A 216 -25.66 18.61 -2.96
CA PRO A 216 -24.72 17.65 -2.43
C PRO A 216 -25.18 16.98 -1.13
N ILE A 217 -24.64 15.79 -0.88
CA ILE A 217 -24.83 15.06 0.36
C ILE A 217 -24.01 15.75 1.45
N THR A 218 -24.67 16.06 2.57
CA THR A 218 -24.07 16.76 3.71
C THR A 218 -24.08 15.89 4.97
N GLY A 219 -24.86 14.82 5.01
CA GLY A 219 -24.86 13.87 6.13
C GLY A 219 -24.93 12.43 5.64
N LEU A 220 -24.20 11.55 6.32
CA LEU A 220 -24.27 10.09 6.19
C LEU A 220 -24.34 9.49 7.59
N GLN A 221 -25.21 8.50 7.78
CA GLN A 221 -25.31 7.74 9.03
C GLN A 221 -25.81 6.32 8.77
N ILE A 222 -25.44 5.38 9.63
CA ILE A 222 -25.98 4.03 9.63
C ILE A 222 -27.05 3.93 10.70
N LEU A 223 -28.20 3.36 10.34
CA LEU A 223 -29.27 3.04 11.28
C LEU A 223 -29.58 1.55 11.22
N ASP A 224 -29.72 0.95 12.40
CA ASP A 224 -30.18 -0.43 12.53
C ASP A 224 -31.71 -0.51 12.37
N GLU A 225 -32.23 -1.69 12.06
CA GLU A 225 -33.66 -1.95 11.86
C GLU A 225 -34.54 -1.46 13.02
N ASP A 226 -34.11 -1.59 14.27
CA ASP A 226 -34.88 -1.11 15.42
C ASP A 226 -35.03 0.42 15.41
N GLU A 227 -33.97 1.14 15.02
CA GLU A 227 -33.95 2.61 14.98
C GLU A 227 -34.76 3.15 13.81
N GLU A 228 -34.73 2.46 12.66
CA GLU A 228 -35.57 2.78 11.50
C GLU A 228 -37.06 2.68 11.86
N ASN A 229 -37.40 1.73 12.75
CA ASN A 229 -38.77 1.47 13.19
C ASN A 229 -39.19 2.30 14.42
N ASP A 230 -38.27 3.00 15.08
CA ASP A 230 -38.59 3.89 16.21
C ASP A 230 -39.40 5.11 15.72
N PRO A 231 -40.61 5.36 16.26
CA PRO A 231 -41.47 6.46 15.80
C PRO A 231 -40.86 7.85 15.95
N VAL A 232 -40.04 8.08 16.98
CA VAL A 232 -39.39 9.37 17.26
C VAL A 232 -38.26 9.61 16.28
N ILE A 233 -37.43 8.60 16.05
CA ILE A 233 -36.34 8.67 15.06
C ILE A 233 -36.92 8.86 13.66
N LYS A 234 -37.94 8.09 13.29
CA LYS A 234 -38.60 8.19 11.98
C LYS A 234 -39.18 9.59 11.72
N ALA A 235 -39.84 10.19 12.71
CA ALA A 235 -40.34 11.57 12.60
C ALA A 235 -39.20 12.58 12.39
N LYS A 236 -38.09 12.41 13.12
CA LYS A 236 -36.90 13.26 12.99
C LYS A 236 -36.24 13.11 11.61
N LEU A 237 -36.10 11.89 11.10
CA LEU A 237 -35.53 11.61 9.78
C LEU A 237 -36.34 12.28 8.67
N ALA A 238 -37.67 12.18 8.74
CA ALA A 238 -38.57 12.82 7.79
C ALA A 238 -38.45 14.36 7.84
N GLN A 239 -38.43 14.94 9.05
CA GLN A 239 -38.28 16.38 9.24
C GLN A 239 -36.95 16.91 8.68
N GLN A 240 -35.88 16.13 8.79
CA GLN A 240 -34.53 16.49 8.35
C GLN A 240 -34.19 16.00 6.92
N GLY A 241 -35.16 15.45 6.20
CA GLY A 241 -34.99 15.04 4.80
C GLY A 241 -34.01 13.88 4.59
N TRP A 242 -33.86 13.00 5.56
CA TRP A 242 -33.02 11.81 5.41
C TRP A 242 -33.65 10.78 4.49
N GLN A 243 -32.83 10.12 3.67
CA GLN A 243 -33.23 9.13 2.67
C GLN A 243 -32.31 7.91 2.74
N VAL A 244 -32.85 6.74 2.40
CA VAL A 244 -32.10 5.47 2.35
C VAL A 244 -31.21 5.43 1.10
N ALA A 245 -29.96 5.02 1.28
CA ALA A 245 -28.96 4.85 0.23
C ALA A 245 -29.02 3.46 -0.42
N GLY A 246 -30.15 3.08 -1.02
CA GLY A 246 -30.28 1.79 -1.70
C GLY A 246 -30.63 0.63 -0.77
N GLU A 247 -29.86 -0.45 -0.84
CA GLU A 247 -30.20 -1.72 -0.19
C GLU A 247 -29.53 -1.87 1.21
N SER A 248 -29.75 -3.03 1.84
CA SER A 248 -29.20 -3.37 3.14
C SER A 248 -27.67 -3.46 3.13
N LEU A 249 -27.03 -2.93 4.18
CA LEU A 249 -25.59 -3.06 4.43
C LEU A 249 -25.17 -4.46 4.89
N ARG A 250 -26.14 -5.28 5.32
CA ARG A 250 -25.93 -6.56 6.01
C ARG A 250 -26.51 -7.76 5.26
N THR A 251 -26.87 -7.57 4.00
CA THR A 251 -27.40 -8.64 3.15
C THR A 251 -26.40 -9.80 3.09
N GLY A 252 -26.85 -10.98 3.52
CA GLY A 252 -26.06 -12.20 3.48
C GLY A 252 -24.86 -12.25 4.44
N ILE A 253 -24.81 -11.40 5.46
CA ILE A 253 -23.84 -11.50 6.56
C ILE A 253 -24.21 -12.67 7.48
N TRP A 254 -23.23 -13.48 7.85
CA TRP A 254 -23.36 -14.62 8.75
C TRP A 254 -22.85 -14.28 10.17
N PRO A 255 -23.54 -14.71 11.24
CA PRO A 255 -24.75 -15.55 11.26
C PRO A 255 -26.01 -14.78 10.85
N ALA A 256 -26.99 -15.47 10.25
CA ALA A 256 -28.24 -14.90 9.71
C ALA A 256 -29.15 -14.15 10.73
N LYS A 257 -28.71 -13.99 11.98
CA LYS A 257 -29.41 -13.27 13.05
C LYS A 257 -28.90 -11.84 13.28
N VAL A 258 -28.02 -11.31 12.44
CA VAL A 258 -27.66 -9.88 12.52
C VAL A 258 -28.85 -9.05 12.05
N LYS A 259 -29.32 -8.13 12.91
CA LYS A 259 -30.39 -7.19 12.55
C LYS A 259 -29.99 -6.41 11.31
N ASP A 260 -30.96 -6.07 10.47
CA ASP A 260 -30.65 -5.28 9.28
C ASP A 260 -30.08 -3.90 9.66
N ALA A 261 -29.31 -3.31 8.76
CA ALA A 261 -28.87 -1.92 8.86
C ALA A 261 -28.78 -1.30 7.46
N LYS A 262 -29.13 -0.02 7.37
CA LYS A 262 -29.10 0.73 6.12
C LYS A 262 -28.26 1.99 6.26
N LEU A 263 -27.65 2.39 5.16
CA LEU A 263 -27.00 3.69 5.06
C LEU A 263 -28.06 4.73 4.72
N TRP A 264 -28.09 5.82 5.49
CA TRP A 264 -28.96 6.96 5.28
C TRP A 264 -28.13 8.18 4.93
N PHE A 265 -28.65 9.02 4.04
CA PHE A 265 -28.02 10.28 3.66
C PHE A 265 -29.01 11.44 3.75
N THR A 266 -28.52 12.66 3.94
CA THR A 266 -29.30 13.89 3.82
C THR A 266 -28.56 14.92 2.97
N ARG A 267 -29.32 15.88 2.45
CA ARG A 267 -28.83 16.99 1.63
C ARG A 267 -29.24 18.29 2.30
N SER A 268 -28.35 19.26 2.27
CA SER A 268 -28.74 20.60 2.72
C SER A 268 -29.50 21.33 1.62
N PRO A 269 -30.74 21.78 1.87
CA PRO A 269 -31.51 22.57 0.90
C PRO A 269 -30.91 23.97 0.71
N SER A 270 -30.10 24.46 1.66
CA SER A 270 -29.51 25.79 1.64
C SER A 270 -28.09 25.84 1.08
N PHE A 271 -27.49 24.69 0.72
CA PHE A 271 -26.13 24.67 0.18
C PHE A 271 -26.07 25.40 -1.17
N ASN A 272 -25.31 26.50 -1.20
CA ASN A 272 -25.15 27.37 -2.36
C ASN A 272 -23.71 27.40 -2.92
N GLY A 273 -22.82 26.55 -2.40
CA GLY A 273 -21.40 26.47 -2.81
C GLY A 273 -20.47 27.46 -2.10
N THR A 274 -20.99 28.42 -1.34
CA THR A 274 -20.19 29.42 -0.59
C THR A 274 -20.29 29.28 0.92
N ASP A 275 -21.32 28.57 1.39
CA ASP A 275 -21.57 28.34 2.80
C ASP A 275 -20.55 27.36 3.39
N ARG A 276 -19.68 27.87 4.28
CA ARG A 276 -18.70 27.07 5.03
C ARG A 276 -19.29 26.36 6.24
N THR A 277 -20.51 26.72 6.66
CA THR A 277 -21.16 26.12 7.84
C THR A 277 -21.70 24.73 7.52
N VAL A 278 -22.02 24.46 6.24
CA VAL A 278 -22.48 23.16 5.76
C VAL A 278 -21.50 22.61 4.75
N GLN A 279 -20.59 21.76 5.22
CA GLN A 279 -19.59 21.15 4.35
C GLN A 279 -20.14 19.86 3.73
N PRO A 280 -20.13 19.74 2.41
CA PRO A 280 -20.56 18.51 1.75
C PRO A 280 -19.54 17.39 1.98
N ILE A 281 -19.97 16.16 1.71
CA ILE A 281 -19.09 15.00 1.72
C ILE A 281 -18.44 14.88 0.35
N ASN A 282 -17.12 14.80 0.31
CA ASN A 282 -16.34 14.74 -0.93
C ASN A 282 -15.88 13.31 -1.23
N GLU A 283 -15.58 12.53 -0.20
CA GLU A 283 -15.06 11.17 -0.38
C GLU A 283 -15.58 10.20 0.69
N ILE A 284 -15.70 8.93 0.30
CA ILE A 284 -16.10 7.83 1.19
C ILE A 284 -14.97 6.79 1.21
N SER A 285 -14.63 6.32 2.40
CA SER A 285 -13.67 5.24 2.61
C SER A 285 -14.25 4.17 3.53
N VAL A 286 -13.71 2.96 3.43
CA VAL A 286 -14.11 1.81 4.23
C VAL A 286 -12.87 1.23 4.87
N LEU A 287 -12.93 0.96 6.17
CA LEU A 287 -11.82 0.45 6.95
C LEU A 287 -12.27 -0.73 7.79
N TRP A 288 -11.33 -1.64 8.04
CA TRP A 288 -11.53 -2.74 8.96
C TRP A 288 -10.60 -2.63 10.16
N SER A 289 -11.12 -3.04 11.31
CA SER A 289 -10.41 -2.92 12.57
C SER A 289 -10.81 -4.00 13.57
N ARG A 290 -10.06 -4.14 14.67
CA ARG A 290 -10.51 -4.92 15.82
C ARG A 290 -11.29 -4.00 16.74
N LYS A 291 -12.42 -4.46 17.31
CA LYS A 291 -13.27 -3.65 18.21
C LYS A 291 -12.49 -3.03 19.39
N SER A 292 -11.51 -3.74 19.94
CA SER A 292 -10.64 -3.25 21.04
C SER A 292 -9.49 -2.34 20.58
N ASP A 293 -9.18 -2.31 19.28
CA ASP A 293 -8.07 -1.57 18.68
C ASP A 293 -8.50 -0.99 17.32
N LEU A 294 -9.40 -0.02 17.38
CA LEU A 294 -10.00 0.58 16.19
C LEU A 294 -8.94 1.33 15.38
N THR A 295 -8.83 0.98 14.08
CA THR A 295 -8.01 1.71 13.11
C THR A 295 -8.58 3.13 12.95
N PRO A 296 -7.83 4.19 13.28
CA PRO A 296 -8.30 5.54 13.03
C PRO A 296 -8.48 5.75 11.51
N PRO A 297 -9.52 6.50 11.07
CA PRO A 297 -9.64 6.86 9.67
C PRO A 297 -8.43 7.62 9.15
N TRP A 298 -8.21 7.58 7.84
CA TRP A 298 -7.19 8.41 7.19
C TRP A 298 -7.34 9.88 7.61
N TRP A 299 -6.25 10.65 7.71
CA TRP A 299 -6.31 12.04 8.15
C TRP A 299 -7.34 12.86 7.35
N GLY A 300 -8.21 13.59 8.06
CA GLY A 300 -9.34 14.33 7.49
C GLY A 300 -10.62 13.52 7.27
N PHE A 301 -10.59 12.19 7.43
CA PHE A 301 -11.80 11.37 7.43
C PHE A 301 -12.39 11.24 8.84
N GLU A 302 -13.72 11.20 8.90
CA GLU A 302 -14.49 10.99 10.11
C GLU A 302 -15.27 9.67 10.00
N ARG A 303 -15.18 8.83 11.03
CA ARG A 303 -15.97 7.59 11.10
C ARG A 303 -17.45 7.94 11.27
N LEU A 304 -18.32 7.18 10.60
CA LEU A 304 -19.76 7.29 10.82
C LEU A 304 -20.16 6.91 12.25
N ASN A 305 -21.41 7.19 12.61
CA ASN A 305 -21.98 6.98 13.94
C ASN A 305 -21.94 5.52 14.41
N LYS A 306 -21.95 4.55 13.50
CA LYS A 306 -21.97 3.11 13.78
C LYS A 306 -21.16 2.33 12.74
N PRO A 307 -20.67 1.12 13.09
CA PRO A 307 -20.09 0.21 12.11
C PRO A 307 -21.16 -0.46 11.25
N VAL A 308 -20.75 -0.99 10.09
CA VAL A 308 -21.58 -1.88 9.28
C VAL A 308 -21.87 -3.17 10.06
N PHE A 309 -20.87 -3.76 10.69
CA PHE A 309 -21.03 -4.83 11.67
C PHE A 309 -19.89 -4.77 12.70
N GLU A 310 -20.18 -5.20 13.91
CA GLU A 310 -19.22 -5.18 15.01
C GLU A 310 -18.24 -6.37 14.99
N GLY A 311 -17.12 -6.21 15.71
CA GLY A 311 -16.10 -7.24 15.90
C GLY A 311 -16.50 -8.42 16.80
N ASP A 312 -17.75 -8.55 17.22
CA ASP A 312 -18.24 -9.68 18.02
C ASP A 312 -18.64 -10.87 17.11
N ASN A 313 -17.77 -11.19 16.15
CA ASN A 313 -17.99 -12.24 15.16
C ASN A 313 -16.83 -13.24 15.14
N PRO A 314 -17.08 -14.49 14.71
CA PRO A 314 -16.06 -15.53 14.68
C PRO A 314 -15.01 -15.33 13.57
N MET A 315 -15.13 -14.29 12.75
CA MET A 315 -14.23 -13.96 11.65
C MET A 315 -13.06 -13.08 12.13
N ASN A 316 -12.29 -13.57 13.09
CA ASN A 316 -11.14 -12.86 13.70
C ASN A 316 -11.49 -11.51 14.34
N HIS A 317 -12.68 -11.38 14.92
CA HIS A 317 -13.12 -10.19 15.64
C HIS A 317 -13.05 -8.87 14.84
N ILE A 318 -13.26 -8.97 13.51
CA ILE A 318 -13.13 -7.84 12.60
C ILE A 318 -14.39 -6.97 12.61
N GLN A 319 -14.24 -5.65 12.67
CA GLN A 319 -15.29 -4.66 12.53
C GLN A 319 -15.13 -3.93 11.20
N CYS A 320 -16.25 -3.60 10.55
CA CYS A 320 -16.27 -2.84 9.29
C CYS A 320 -16.85 -1.45 9.55
N ASP A 321 -16.07 -0.41 9.25
CA ASP A 321 -16.42 0.99 9.46
C ASP A 321 -16.46 1.74 8.12
N ILE A 322 -17.45 2.64 7.98
CA ILE A 322 -17.48 3.62 6.90
C ILE A 322 -16.95 4.94 7.46
N ALA A 323 -16.12 5.63 6.68
CA ALA A 323 -15.60 6.95 7.01
C ALA A 323 -15.80 7.92 5.84
N VAL A 324 -15.95 9.20 6.14
CA VAL A 324 -16.25 10.24 5.15
C VAL A 324 -15.28 11.41 5.30
N ARG A 325 -14.94 12.06 4.19
CA ARG A 325 -14.10 13.27 4.19
C ARG A 325 -14.87 14.46 3.66
N ARG A 326 -14.75 15.58 4.35
CA ARG A 326 -15.35 16.88 3.98
C ARG A 326 -14.27 17.89 3.56
N GLU A 327 -13.13 17.83 4.22
CA GLU A 327 -11.98 18.68 3.95
C GLU A 327 -10.70 17.86 3.86
N ILE A 328 -9.72 18.39 3.13
CA ILE A 328 -8.39 17.79 3.10
C ILE A 328 -7.65 18.20 4.36
N VAL A 329 -7.03 17.21 5.00
CA VAL A 329 -5.98 17.45 5.98
C VAL A 329 -4.69 17.00 5.33
N GLU A 330 -3.90 17.96 4.86
CA GLU A 330 -2.58 17.68 4.31
C GLU A 330 -1.65 17.21 5.43
N PRO A 331 -0.90 16.11 5.24
CA PRO A 331 0.04 15.64 6.24
C PRO A 331 1.15 16.69 6.44
N ALA A 332 1.61 16.83 7.68
CA ALA A 332 2.75 17.68 7.97
C ALA A 332 3.99 17.17 7.23
N THR A 333 4.70 18.06 6.55
CA THR A 333 5.96 17.72 5.87
C THR A 333 6.98 17.23 6.88
N PRO A 334 7.66 16.09 6.64
CA PRO A 334 8.69 15.60 7.54
C PRO A 334 9.85 16.61 7.65
N PRO A 335 10.43 16.79 8.85
CA PRO A 335 11.62 17.62 8.99
C PRO A 335 12.82 16.98 8.28
N ARG A 336 13.79 17.83 7.87
CA ARG A 336 15.09 17.33 7.38
C ARG A 336 15.82 16.63 8.52
N LEU A 337 16.49 15.53 8.20
CA LEU A 337 17.34 14.83 9.17
C LEU A 337 18.63 15.61 9.40
N ALA A 338 18.96 15.84 10.67
CA ALA A 338 20.17 16.52 11.07
C ALA A 338 20.66 16.01 12.42
N PHE A 339 21.97 16.10 12.64
CA PHE A 339 22.56 15.86 13.96
C PHE A 339 22.04 16.86 14.99
N GLN A 340 21.92 16.39 16.22
CA GLN A 340 21.69 17.25 17.39
C GLN A 340 22.93 18.13 17.64
N LYS A 341 22.75 19.17 18.48
CA LYS A 341 23.84 20.13 18.79
C LYS A 341 25.08 19.47 19.41
N ASP A 342 24.91 18.35 20.09
CA ASP A 342 25.97 17.56 20.70
C ASP A 342 26.65 16.58 19.71
N GLY A 343 26.26 16.62 18.44
CA GLY A 343 26.79 15.76 17.39
C GLY A 343 26.25 14.34 17.42
N LYS A 344 25.11 14.10 18.07
CA LYS A 344 24.45 12.79 18.11
C LYS A 344 23.29 12.69 17.13
N PHE A 345 23.08 11.48 16.62
CA PHE A 345 21.92 11.10 15.83
C PHE A 345 21.56 9.64 16.14
N LYS A 346 20.30 9.39 16.50
CA LYS A 346 19.81 8.07 16.92
C LYS A 346 18.82 7.49 15.93
N ILE A 347 19.05 6.24 15.55
CA ILE A 347 18.19 5.48 14.64
C ILE A 347 17.64 4.29 15.39
N MET A 348 16.31 4.16 15.47
CA MET A 348 15.65 2.99 16.05
C MET A 348 15.11 2.11 14.93
N GLN A 349 15.64 0.89 14.84
CA GLN A 349 15.17 -0.13 13.91
C GLN A 349 14.09 -0.99 14.59
N ILE A 350 12.92 -1.03 13.98
CA ILE A 350 11.77 -1.85 14.37
C ILE A 350 11.46 -2.77 13.20
N SER A 351 11.54 -4.09 13.39
CA SER A 351 11.36 -5.05 12.29
C SER A 351 10.28 -6.08 12.62
N ASP A 352 9.69 -6.65 11.57
CA ASP A 352 8.80 -7.81 11.65
C ASP A 352 7.55 -7.49 12.48
N LEU A 353 6.87 -6.38 12.14
CA LEU A 353 5.67 -5.94 12.84
C LEU A 353 4.48 -6.87 12.61
N HIS A 354 4.32 -7.40 11.41
CA HIS A 354 3.24 -8.32 11.04
C HIS A 354 1.84 -7.86 11.53
N PHE A 355 1.57 -6.56 11.45
CA PHE A 355 0.30 -5.99 11.89
C PHE A 355 -0.85 -6.50 11.02
N SER A 356 -2.06 -6.41 11.59
CA SER A 356 -3.30 -6.77 10.91
C SER A 356 -4.41 -5.79 11.23
N ALA A 357 -5.29 -5.55 10.26
CA ALA A 357 -6.57 -4.88 10.49
C ALA A 357 -7.33 -5.54 11.67
N SER A 358 -7.28 -6.86 11.80
CA SER A 358 -7.91 -7.63 12.89
C SER A 358 -7.17 -7.59 14.24
N GLY A 359 -6.05 -6.86 14.35
CA GLY A 359 -5.28 -6.72 15.59
C GLY A 359 -4.31 -7.87 15.90
N GLY A 360 -4.17 -8.83 14.98
CA GLY A 360 -3.19 -9.92 15.08
C GLY A 360 -3.52 -10.99 16.13
N GLU A 361 -2.82 -12.13 16.02
CA GLU A 361 -2.90 -13.21 17.01
C GLU A 361 -1.68 -13.14 17.93
N CYS A 362 -1.88 -13.24 19.25
CA CYS A 362 -0.79 -13.20 20.22
C CYS A 362 0.09 -14.44 20.10
N LYS A 363 1.32 -14.27 19.60
CA LYS A 363 2.32 -15.33 19.48
C LYS A 363 3.36 -15.20 20.57
N SER A 364 3.65 -16.30 21.27
CA SER A 364 4.69 -16.35 22.31
C SER A 364 4.56 -15.21 23.34
N ALA A 365 3.33 -15.01 23.83
CA ALA A 365 2.94 -13.91 24.72
C ALA A 365 2.17 -14.42 25.95
N SER A 366 2.35 -15.69 26.32
CA SER A 366 1.62 -16.36 27.42
C SER A 366 1.74 -15.63 28.77
N GLU A 367 2.83 -14.90 28.96
CA GLU A 367 3.14 -14.10 30.13
C GLU A 367 2.30 -12.81 30.19
N ILE A 368 1.85 -12.31 29.04
CA ILE A 368 1.03 -11.10 28.92
C ILE A 368 -0.45 -11.50 28.89
N LYS A 369 -1.02 -11.66 30.08
CA LYS A 369 -2.42 -12.12 30.26
C LYS A 369 -3.46 -11.31 29.49
N SER A 370 -3.22 -10.01 29.25
CA SER A 370 -4.16 -9.16 28.53
C SER A 370 -4.02 -9.25 27.00
N CYS A 371 -2.96 -9.88 26.47
CA CYS A 371 -2.67 -9.89 25.03
C CYS A 371 -3.84 -10.46 24.24
N ASP A 372 -4.37 -11.63 24.62
CA ASP A 372 -5.48 -12.26 23.89
C ASP A 372 -6.74 -11.39 23.86
N LYS A 373 -6.98 -10.65 24.96
CA LYS A 373 -8.09 -9.71 25.09
C LYS A 373 -7.89 -8.48 24.20
N ASP A 374 -6.72 -7.85 24.30
CA ASP A 374 -6.43 -6.55 23.69
C ASP A 374 -6.08 -6.69 22.19
N GLY A 375 -5.39 -7.77 21.84
CA GLY A 375 -4.80 -8.04 20.53
C GLY A 375 -3.28 -7.88 20.53
N ALA A 376 -2.62 -8.59 19.61
CA ALA A 376 -1.18 -8.59 19.48
C ALA A 376 -0.63 -7.24 19.01
N ASP A 377 -1.34 -6.56 18.09
CA ASP A 377 -0.96 -5.24 17.59
C ASP A 377 -1.06 -4.19 18.71
N ALA A 378 -2.15 -4.19 19.49
CA ALA A 378 -2.33 -3.27 20.62
C ALA A 378 -1.24 -3.46 21.69
N THR A 379 -0.95 -4.72 22.04
CA THR A 379 0.15 -5.08 22.94
C THR A 379 1.50 -4.63 22.39
N THR A 380 1.71 -4.77 21.07
CA THR A 380 2.92 -4.31 20.39
C THR A 380 3.08 -2.79 20.45
N LYS A 381 2.03 -2.03 20.12
CA LYS A 381 2.03 -0.57 20.19
C LYS A 381 2.31 -0.06 21.60
N ALA A 382 1.72 -0.69 22.62
CA ALA A 382 1.90 -0.30 24.01
C ALA A 382 3.36 -0.40 24.46
N TRP A 383 4.05 -1.51 24.15
CA TRP A 383 5.45 -1.66 24.54
C TRP A 383 6.38 -0.79 23.67
N LEU A 384 6.10 -0.67 22.35
CA LEU A 384 6.88 0.18 21.46
C LEU A 384 6.79 1.66 21.86
N THR A 385 5.64 2.13 22.32
CA THR A 385 5.49 3.49 22.86
C THR A 385 6.47 3.74 24.00
N LYS A 386 6.59 2.80 24.95
CA LYS A 386 7.56 2.89 26.06
C LYS A 386 9.00 2.87 25.52
N ALA A 387 9.30 2.00 24.56
CA ALA A 387 10.64 1.86 24.02
C ALA A 387 11.11 3.08 23.22
N ILE A 388 10.22 3.67 22.42
CA ILE A 388 10.47 4.90 21.65
C ILE A 388 10.69 6.07 22.62
N ALA A 389 9.85 6.19 23.66
CA ALA A 389 10.01 7.21 24.69
C ALA A 389 11.34 7.08 25.45
N GLN A 390 11.81 5.85 25.71
CA GLN A 390 13.10 5.61 26.37
C GLN A 390 14.30 5.90 25.45
N ALA A 391 14.25 5.47 24.19
CA ALA A 391 15.34 5.67 23.24
C ALA A 391 15.50 7.13 22.80
N ARG A 392 14.37 7.84 22.63
CA ARG A 392 14.25 9.16 21.99
C ARG A 392 15.00 9.19 20.64
N PRO A 393 14.60 8.38 19.66
CA PRO A 393 15.26 8.34 18.37
C PRO A 393 15.01 9.61 17.56
N ASP A 394 15.94 9.95 16.68
CA ASP A 394 15.79 11.02 15.68
C ASP A 394 15.17 10.49 14.38
N LEU A 395 15.25 9.18 14.14
CA LEU A 395 14.65 8.47 13.02
C LEU A 395 14.20 7.06 13.45
N ILE A 396 13.01 6.65 13.03
CA ILE A 396 12.55 5.26 13.10
C ILE A 396 12.70 4.61 11.71
N VAL A 397 13.32 3.43 11.67
CA VAL A 397 13.41 2.60 10.46
C VAL A 397 12.59 1.34 10.66
N LEU A 398 11.56 1.17 9.85
CA LEU A 398 10.78 -0.06 9.77
C LEU A 398 11.52 -1.06 8.87
N GLY A 399 12.10 -2.09 9.48
CA GLY A 399 13.06 -3.01 8.86
C GLY A 399 12.44 -4.16 8.07
N GLY A 400 11.30 -3.95 7.42
CA GLY A 400 10.54 -4.97 6.66
C GLY A 400 9.55 -5.78 7.47
N ASP A 401 8.67 -6.47 6.75
CA ASP A 401 7.59 -7.33 7.26
C ASP A 401 6.60 -6.57 8.16
N GLN A 402 6.03 -5.49 7.62
CA GLN A 402 4.98 -4.72 8.28
C GLN A 402 3.65 -5.47 8.29
N LEU A 403 3.41 -6.27 7.25
CA LEU A 403 2.17 -7.01 7.04
C LEU A 403 2.31 -8.51 7.39
N LEU A 404 1.17 -9.20 7.51
CA LEU A 404 1.14 -10.67 7.63
C LEU A 404 1.53 -11.38 6.34
N GLY A 405 1.36 -10.72 5.20
CA GLY A 405 1.82 -11.15 3.89
C GLY A 405 1.23 -12.42 3.33
N ARG A 406 1.66 -12.75 2.11
CA ARG A 406 1.38 -14.04 1.46
C ARG A 406 -0.13 -14.33 1.32
N GLY A 407 -0.95 -13.28 1.24
CA GLY A 407 -2.42 -13.37 1.13
C GLY A 407 -3.12 -13.65 2.46
N LYS A 408 -2.42 -13.50 3.59
CA LYS A 408 -3.00 -13.56 4.94
C LYS A 408 -3.38 -12.19 5.47
N THR A 409 -2.90 -11.11 4.85
CA THR A 409 -3.29 -9.75 5.24
C THR A 409 -4.76 -9.55 4.93
N PHE A 410 -5.58 -9.35 5.96
CA PHE A 410 -7.01 -9.14 5.76
C PHE A 410 -7.26 -7.90 4.91
N ASP A 411 -6.61 -6.78 5.27
CA ASP A 411 -6.71 -5.54 4.51
C ASP A 411 -5.48 -4.66 4.67
N THR A 412 -4.74 -4.44 3.58
CA THR A 412 -3.49 -3.66 3.62
C THR A 412 -3.71 -2.19 3.91
N ILE A 413 -4.73 -1.54 3.31
CA ILE A 413 -4.99 -0.10 3.52
C ILE A 413 -5.30 0.17 5.00
N SER A 414 -6.17 -0.62 5.61
CA SER A 414 -6.52 -0.47 7.04
C SER A 414 -5.30 -0.74 7.93
N THR A 415 -4.52 -1.77 7.62
CA THR A 415 -3.33 -2.14 8.40
C THR A 415 -2.25 -1.05 8.34
N LEU A 416 -1.94 -0.54 7.15
CA LEU A 416 -0.96 0.53 6.98
C LEU A 416 -1.47 1.87 7.54
N THR A 417 -2.77 2.16 7.46
CA THR A 417 -3.34 3.36 8.10
C THR A 417 -3.21 3.29 9.63
N LYS A 418 -3.47 2.12 10.24
CA LYS A 418 -3.24 1.89 11.67
C LYS A 418 -1.77 2.12 12.05
N LEU A 419 -0.86 1.55 11.27
CA LEU A 419 0.59 1.69 11.47
C LEU A 419 1.03 3.15 11.33
N GLY A 420 0.55 3.84 10.30
CA GLY A 420 0.85 5.24 10.02
C GLY A 420 0.45 6.18 11.15
N HIS A 421 -0.78 6.04 11.66
CA HIS A 421 -1.22 6.79 12.84
C HIS A 421 -0.34 6.52 14.05
N PHE A 422 -0.03 5.24 14.33
CA PHE A 422 0.81 4.89 15.46
C PHE A 422 2.17 5.60 15.43
N PHE A 423 2.86 5.62 14.28
CA PHE A 423 4.16 6.27 14.15
C PHE A 423 4.08 7.79 14.05
N ALA A 424 3.06 8.34 13.38
CA ALA A 424 2.83 9.79 13.37
C ALA A 424 2.63 10.35 14.79
N ASP A 425 1.90 9.63 15.64
CA ASP A 425 1.63 10.01 17.04
C ASP A 425 2.90 10.02 17.91
N GLN A 426 3.94 9.26 17.53
CA GLN A 426 5.24 9.30 18.23
C GLN A 426 6.01 10.59 17.97
N LYS A 427 5.62 11.37 16.95
CA LYS A 427 6.28 12.63 16.56
C LYS A 427 7.75 12.45 16.20
N VAL A 428 8.11 11.28 15.67
CA VAL A 428 9.45 10.98 15.15
C VAL A 428 9.34 10.70 13.66
N PRO A 429 10.21 11.28 12.81
CA PRO A 429 10.29 10.91 11.41
C PRO A 429 10.53 9.42 11.24
N TRP A 430 9.88 8.81 10.26
CA TRP A 430 9.95 7.36 10.07
C TRP A 430 10.05 6.99 8.59
N THR A 431 10.63 5.82 8.32
CA THR A 431 10.85 5.31 6.97
C THR A 431 10.79 3.79 6.97
N VAL A 432 10.77 3.17 5.79
CA VAL A 432 10.54 1.72 5.65
C VAL A 432 11.46 1.09 4.61
N VAL A 433 11.89 -0.14 4.87
CA VAL A 433 12.30 -1.10 3.84
C VAL A 433 11.24 -2.19 3.76
N PHE A 434 11.02 -2.72 2.57
CA PHE A 434 10.06 -3.80 2.38
C PHE A 434 10.68 -5.17 2.69
N GLY A 435 9.86 -6.05 3.25
CA GLY A 435 10.18 -7.45 3.49
C GLY A 435 9.35 -8.42 2.66
N ASN A 436 9.63 -9.71 2.80
CA ASN A 436 9.00 -10.76 2.01
C ASN A 436 7.52 -10.99 2.36
N HIS A 437 7.04 -10.48 3.50
CA HIS A 437 5.64 -10.44 3.86
C HIS A 437 4.93 -9.15 3.41
N ASP A 438 5.63 -8.13 2.94
CA ASP A 438 4.97 -6.91 2.47
C ASP A 438 4.39 -7.06 1.06
N THR A 439 4.85 -8.07 0.31
CA THR A 439 4.16 -8.55 -0.90
C THR A 439 2.86 -9.27 -0.53
N ASP A 440 1.73 -8.62 -0.82
CA ASP A 440 0.40 -9.14 -0.49
C ASP A 440 -0.60 -9.05 -1.67
N ARG A 441 -1.70 -9.82 -1.57
CA ARG A 441 -2.81 -9.80 -2.53
C ARG A 441 -3.82 -8.69 -2.24
N SER A 442 -3.76 -8.04 -1.10
CA SER A 442 -4.71 -6.98 -0.75
C SER A 442 -4.35 -5.63 -1.36
N LEU A 443 -3.06 -5.32 -1.60
CA LEU A 443 -2.61 -4.08 -2.24
C LEU A 443 -1.19 -4.24 -2.79
N ALA A 444 -0.91 -3.72 -3.98
CA ALA A 444 0.42 -3.82 -4.59
C ALA A 444 1.45 -2.96 -3.82
N ILE A 445 2.72 -3.36 -3.83
CA ILE A 445 3.77 -2.76 -2.99
C ILE A 445 4.11 -1.31 -3.38
N GLU A 446 3.99 -0.96 -4.66
CA GLU A 446 4.07 0.41 -5.17
C GLU A 446 2.92 1.28 -4.68
N GLU A 447 1.71 0.73 -4.56
CA GLU A 447 0.56 1.42 -3.99
C GLU A 447 0.69 1.58 -2.46
N GLN A 448 1.35 0.62 -1.80
CA GLN A 448 1.70 0.74 -0.38
C GLN A 448 2.70 1.88 -0.14
N MET A 449 3.74 2.00 -0.98
CA MET A 449 4.67 3.15 -0.92
C MET A 449 3.93 4.46 -1.16
N TYR A 450 3.03 4.50 -2.15
CA TYR A 450 2.20 5.68 -2.41
C TYR A 450 1.35 6.07 -1.21
N LEU A 451 0.69 5.09 -0.57
CA LEU A 451 -0.07 5.31 0.66
C LEU A 451 0.83 5.89 1.77
N MET A 452 1.98 5.27 2.07
CA MET A 452 2.87 5.72 3.14
C MET A 452 3.45 7.12 2.89
N LYS A 453 3.74 7.49 1.65
CA LYS A 453 4.21 8.83 1.28
C LYS A 453 3.24 9.95 1.60
N HIS A 454 1.95 9.65 1.68
CA HIS A 454 0.91 10.61 2.06
C HIS A 454 0.64 10.60 3.58
N MET A 455 1.46 9.94 4.39
CA MET A 455 1.35 9.93 5.84
C MET A 455 2.27 11.00 6.48
N PRO A 456 1.87 11.61 7.61
CA PRO A 456 2.72 12.52 8.35
C PRO A 456 4.06 11.91 8.76
N LEU A 457 5.11 12.73 8.68
CA LEU A 457 6.47 12.39 9.12
C LEU A 457 7.16 11.23 8.37
N PHE A 458 6.55 10.70 7.31
CA PHE A 458 7.17 9.65 6.49
C PHE A 458 8.27 10.22 5.58
N LEU A 459 9.43 9.57 5.55
CA LEU A 459 10.61 9.99 4.77
C LEU A 459 10.95 9.07 3.59
N GLY A 460 10.32 7.89 3.50
CA GLY A 460 10.62 6.89 2.49
C GLY A 460 10.30 7.36 1.07
N ARG A 461 10.97 6.75 0.10
CA ARG A 461 10.87 7.10 -1.32
C ARG A 461 10.74 5.86 -2.18
N ALA A 462 10.17 6.04 -3.37
CA ALA A 462 10.24 4.99 -4.38
C ALA A 462 11.66 4.98 -5.00
N GLY A 463 12.06 3.81 -5.47
CA GLY A 463 13.32 3.62 -6.18
C GLY A 463 13.20 3.89 -7.67
N PRO A 464 14.32 3.98 -8.40
CA PRO A 464 14.27 4.27 -9.83
C PRO A 464 13.50 3.22 -10.63
N GLY A 465 12.70 3.68 -11.60
CA GLY A 465 11.88 2.82 -12.46
C GLY A 465 10.58 2.31 -11.80
N VAL A 466 10.12 2.94 -10.71
CA VAL A 466 8.80 2.69 -10.13
C VAL A 466 7.78 3.68 -10.74
N PRO A 467 6.65 3.21 -11.31
CA PRO A 467 5.63 4.09 -11.89
C PRO A 467 4.86 4.87 -10.80
N GLY A 468 4.28 6.02 -11.18
CA GLY A 468 3.38 6.79 -10.31
C GLY A 468 4.05 7.76 -9.32
N PHE A 469 5.37 8.01 -9.46
CA PHE A 469 6.13 8.94 -8.60
C PHE A 469 6.90 10.01 -9.42
N PRO A 470 6.20 10.86 -10.19
CA PRO A 470 6.84 11.88 -11.03
C PRO A 470 7.68 12.89 -10.23
N GLU A 471 7.30 13.18 -8.98
CA GLU A 471 8.00 14.11 -8.09
C GLU A 471 9.41 13.65 -7.69
N GLU A 472 9.73 12.37 -7.89
CA GLU A 472 11.05 11.83 -7.59
C GLU A 472 12.01 11.89 -8.80
N ASN A 473 11.59 12.53 -9.91
CA ASN A 473 12.33 12.63 -11.18
C ASN A 473 12.80 11.26 -11.71
N LEU A 474 12.04 10.21 -11.38
CA LEU A 474 12.33 8.87 -11.83
C LEU A 474 11.90 8.74 -13.29
N VAL A 475 12.72 8.07 -14.11
CA VAL A 475 12.33 7.74 -15.49
C VAL A 475 11.10 6.85 -15.40
N ALA A 476 9.98 7.32 -15.92
CA ALA A 476 8.75 6.55 -15.97
C ALA A 476 8.99 5.28 -16.80
N GLY A 477 8.91 4.13 -16.14
CA GLY A 477 8.87 2.84 -16.79
C GLY A 477 7.44 2.32 -16.82
N ASP A 478 7.04 1.63 -17.89
CA ASP A 478 5.75 0.96 -17.98
C ASP A 478 5.63 -0.23 -17.00
N ARG A 479 6.75 -0.65 -16.40
CA ARG A 479 6.87 -1.80 -15.49
C ARG A 479 7.82 -1.45 -14.35
N ILE A 480 7.55 -1.99 -13.17
CA ILE A 480 8.45 -1.90 -12.02
C ILE A 480 9.81 -2.47 -12.42
N SER A 481 10.87 -1.73 -12.09
CA SER A 481 12.26 -2.16 -12.25
C SER A 481 12.52 -3.51 -11.56
N ASP A 482 13.52 -4.26 -12.04
CA ASP A 482 13.98 -5.46 -11.34
C ASP A 482 14.60 -5.15 -9.96
N MET A 483 14.83 -3.87 -9.65
CA MET A 483 15.27 -3.39 -8.33
C MET A 483 14.19 -3.43 -7.25
N GLY A 484 12.90 -3.61 -7.60
CA GLY A 484 11.80 -3.53 -6.65
C GLY A 484 11.32 -2.08 -6.45
N VAL A 485 10.70 -1.79 -5.29
CA VAL A 485 10.04 -0.50 -5.05
C VAL A 485 10.82 0.41 -4.11
N GLY A 486 11.40 -0.11 -3.02
CA GLY A 486 12.04 0.72 -1.99
C GLY A 486 13.55 0.83 -2.14
N ASN A 487 14.07 1.70 -3.00
CA ASN A 487 15.52 1.93 -3.15
C ASN A 487 15.87 3.43 -3.10
N TYR A 488 16.39 3.91 -1.97
CA TYR A 488 16.61 5.35 -1.77
C TYR A 488 17.67 5.65 -0.72
N ILE A 489 18.08 6.92 -0.65
CA ILE A 489 19.08 7.42 0.30
C ILE A 489 18.51 8.59 1.08
N LEU A 490 18.62 8.52 2.41
CA LEU A 490 18.40 9.65 3.30
C LEU A 490 19.74 10.22 3.77
N ARG A 491 19.83 11.55 3.75
CA ARG A 491 21.02 12.31 4.13
C ARG A 491 20.78 12.98 5.47
N VAL A 492 21.75 12.87 6.37
CA VAL A 492 21.72 13.54 7.68
C VAL A 492 22.75 14.66 7.66
N ASN A 493 22.26 15.89 7.85
CA ASN A 493 23.06 17.09 7.81
C ASN A 493 23.71 17.40 9.16
N ALA A 494 24.78 18.19 9.16
CA ALA A 494 25.47 18.65 10.36
C ALA A 494 24.54 19.36 11.36
N SER A 495 23.60 20.16 10.84
CA SER A 495 22.50 20.74 11.61
C SER A 495 21.36 21.15 10.66
N LEU A 496 20.22 21.62 11.18
CA LEU A 496 19.17 22.18 10.34
C LEU A 496 19.61 23.43 9.56
N SER A 497 20.59 24.19 10.09
CA SER A 497 21.14 25.41 9.48
C SER A 497 22.38 25.17 8.61
N ASP A 498 23.08 24.05 8.81
CA ASP A 498 24.29 23.70 8.06
C ASP A 498 24.02 22.44 7.21
N PRO A 499 23.87 22.57 5.88
CA PRO A 499 23.47 21.48 5.01
C PRO A 499 24.60 20.49 4.69
N THR A 500 25.77 20.61 5.31
CA THR A 500 26.87 19.66 5.15
C THR A 500 26.39 18.26 5.54
N GLN A 501 26.34 17.33 4.59
CA GLN A 501 25.94 15.94 4.84
C GLN A 501 27.06 15.19 5.53
N LEU A 502 26.78 14.61 6.70
CA LEU A 502 27.78 13.92 7.52
C LEU A 502 27.48 12.43 7.73
N LEU A 503 26.28 11.98 7.36
CA LEU A 503 25.89 10.57 7.37
C LEU A 503 24.95 10.26 6.20
N SER A 504 25.16 9.08 5.58
CA SER A 504 24.35 8.55 4.48
C SER A 504 23.62 7.28 4.93
N LEU A 505 22.29 7.26 4.75
CA LEU A 505 21.45 6.12 5.10
C LEU A 505 20.88 5.51 3.83
N TYR A 506 21.30 4.30 3.49
CA TYR A 506 20.88 3.56 2.30
C TYR A 506 19.75 2.60 2.64
N PHE A 507 18.68 2.61 1.85
CA PHE A 507 17.52 1.73 2.00
C PHE A 507 17.33 0.97 0.71
N LEU A 508 17.36 -0.36 0.76
CA LEU A 508 17.26 -1.22 -0.41
C LEU A 508 16.10 -2.21 -0.27
N ASP A 509 15.52 -2.58 -1.41
CA ASP A 509 14.48 -3.58 -1.51
C ASP A 509 15.13 -4.95 -1.73
N SER A 510 15.12 -5.80 -0.71
CA SER A 510 15.67 -7.16 -0.80
C SER A 510 14.72 -8.17 -1.45
N HIS A 511 13.56 -7.72 -1.95
CA HIS A 511 12.52 -8.54 -2.58
C HIS A 511 11.83 -9.54 -1.63
N ASP A 512 11.02 -10.43 -2.18
CA ASP A 512 10.28 -11.46 -1.44
C ASP A 512 10.78 -12.89 -1.72
N TYR A 513 10.28 -13.49 -2.81
CA TYR A 513 10.54 -14.85 -3.25
C TYR A 513 10.64 -14.81 -4.77
N PRO A 514 11.58 -15.56 -5.38
CA PRO A 514 11.73 -15.58 -6.82
C PRO A 514 10.43 -16.07 -7.48
N SER A 515 10.17 -15.60 -8.70
CA SER A 515 9.01 -16.04 -9.45
C SER A 515 9.06 -17.54 -9.67
N SER A 516 8.06 -18.27 -9.16
CA SER A 516 8.03 -19.74 -9.17
C SER A 516 8.10 -20.28 -10.60
N THR A 517 9.24 -20.87 -10.96
CA THR A 517 9.38 -21.67 -12.20
C THR A 517 8.71 -23.04 -12.01
N LEU A 518 8.40 -23.74 -13.11
CA LEU A 518 7.87 -25.11 -13.03
C LEU A 518 8.77 -26.04 -12.22
N SER A 519 10.10 -25.86 -12.31
CA SER A 519 11.08 -26.58 -11.49
C SER A 519 10.92 -26.28 -10.00
N GLN A 520 10.77 -25.02 -9.60
CA GLN A 520 10.58 -24.65 -8.19
C GLN A 520 9.25 -25.13 -7.62
N ILE A 521 8.20 -25.19 -8.44
CA ILE A 521 6.91 -25.79 -8.06
C ILE A 521 7.09 -27.29 -7.81
N TRP A 522 7.85 -27.97 -8.67
CA TRP A 522 8.14 -29.39 -8.53
C TRP A 522 9.03 -29.69 -7.30
N ASP A 523 10.07 -28.89 -7.07
CA ASP A 523 10.92 -29.00 -5.88
C ASP A 523 10.12 -28.80 -4.58
N MET A 524 9.22 -27.82 -4.55
CA MET A 524 8.30 -27.64 -3.42
C MET A 524 7.37 -28.84 -3.22
N ALA A 525 6.84 -29.42 -4.31
CA ALA A 525 5.98 -30.60 -4.24
C ALA A 525 6.74 -31.84 -3.72
N MET A 526 8.06 -31.88 -3.92
CA MET A 526 8.97 -32.92 -3.43
C MET A 526 9.57 -32.61 -2.05
N GLY A 527 9.09 -31.58 -1.35
CA GLY A 527 9.50 -31.25 0.02
C GLY A 527 10.62 -30.21 0.12
N GLY A 528 11.02 -29.57 -0.97
CA GLY A 528 11.97 -28.46 -0.97
C GLY A 528 11.43 -27.19 -0.30
N SER A 529 12.31 -26.42 0.33
CA SER A 529 11.99 -25.10 0.92
C SER A 529 11.84 -24.02 -0.15
N LYS A 530 11.04 -22.99 0.15
CA LYS A 530 10.98 -21.80 -0.70
C LYS A 530 12.24 -20.97 -0.49
N LYS A 531 13.02 -20.80 -1.55
CA LYS A 531 14.18 -19.90 -1.59
C LYS A 531 13.73 -18.44 -1.51
N TYR A 532 14.49 -17.61 -0.82
CA TYR A 532 14.30 -16.15 -0.84
C TYR A 532 14.93 -15.52 -2.08
N ASP A 533 14.37 -14.39 -2.50
CA ASP A 533 14.98 -13.59 -3.56
C ASP A 533 16.10 -12.68 -3.00
N TRP A 534 16.84 -12.00 -3.88
CA TRP A 534 18.09 -11.31 -3.54
C TRP A 534 18.23 -9.94 -4.23
N LEU A 535 19.19 -9.14 -3.74
CA LEU A 535 19.59 -7.86 -4.34
C LEU A 535 20.22 -8.05 -5.73
N LYS A 536 19.65 -7.41 -6.75
CA LYS A 536 20.00 -7.61 -8.16
C LYS A 536 21.25 -6.86 -8.60
N LYS A 537 21.81 -7.25 -9.75
CA LYS A 537 22.88 -6.50 -10.44
C LYS A 537 22.54 -5.02 -10.67
N SER A 538 21.30 -4.70 -11.02
CA SER A 538 20.84 -3.32 -11.17
C SER A 538 20.95 -2.52 -9.87
N GLN A 539 20.66 -3.13 -8.72
CA GLN A 539 20.83 -2.52 -7.40
C GLN A 539 22.32 -2.35 -7.03
N ILE A 540 23.20 -3.25 -7.47
CA ILE A 540 24.67 -3.11 -7.33
C ILE A 540 25.14 -1.86 -8.07
N GLU A 541 24.78 -1.73 -9.35
CA GLU A 541 25.20 -0.59 -10.17
C GLU A 541 24.57 0.73 -9.74
N TRP A 542 23.30 0.69 -9.29
CA TRP A 542 22.65 1.82 -8.65
C TRP A 542 23.41 2.27 -7.40
N TYR A 543 23.71 1.36 -6.46
CA TYR A 543 24.43 1.71 -5.25
C TYR A 543 25.82 2.27 -5.54
N LYS A 544 26.59 1.69 -6.48
CA LYS A 544 27.89 2.24 -6.90
C LYS A 544 27.76 3.67 -7.44
N THR A 545 26.75 3.89 -8.28
CA THR A 545 26.46 5.21 -8.87
C THR A 545 26.15 6.23 -7.77
N GLU A 546 25.23 5.91 -6.86
CA GLU A 546 24.86 6.80 -5.76
C GLU A 546 26.00 7.03 -4.76
N SER A 547 26.79 5.99 -4.47
CA SER A 547 28.01 6.08 -3.65
C SER A 547 29.02 7.05 -4.28
N SER A 548 29.19 7.00 -5.61
CA SER A 548 30.10 7.91 -6.32
C SER A 548 29.66 9.37 -6.20
N HIS A 549 28.35 9.62 -6.19
CA HIS A 549 27.73 10.94 -6.07
C HIS A 549 27.68 11.49 -4.64
N GLN A 550 28.06 10.71 -3.61
CA GLN A 550 28.11 11.22 -2.24
C GLN A 550 29.11 12.38 -2.13
N PRO A 551 28.82 13.42 -1.33
CA PRO A 551 29.73 14.56 -1.20
C PRO A 551 31.05 14.13 -0.56
N ARG A 552 32.14 14.82 -0.91
CA ARG A 552 33.42 14.68 -0.21
C ARG A 552 33.51 15.73 0.88
N VAL A 553 33.67 15.29 2.12
CA VAL A 553 33.62 16.15 3.30
C VAL A 553 34.90 15.99 4.11
N LEU A 554 35.39 17.11 4.65
CA LEU A 554 36.54 17.09 5.56
C LEU A 554 36.09 16.55 6.92
N ARG A 555 36.70 15.46 7.37
CA ARG A 555 36.37 14.77 8.61
C ARG A 555 37.59 14.75 9.55
N PRO A 556 37.43 14.92 10.87
CA PRO A 556 36.17 15.13 11.60
C PRO A 556 35.54 16.51 11.33
N TYR A 557 34.21 16.57 11.36
CA TYR A 557 33.47 17.83 11.32
C TYR A 557 33.60 18.58 12.64
N GLU A 558 33.69 19.91 12.56
CA GLU A 558 33.63 20.80 13.73
C GLU A 558 32.64 21.92 13.47
N THR A 559 31.91 22.34 14.50
CA THR A 559 30.94 23.45 14.44
C THR A 559 31.61 24.84 14.37
N SER A 560 32.95 24.89 14.40
CA SER A 560 33.72 26.13 14.44
C SER A 560 33.66 26.88 13.11
N ALA A 561 33.72 28.22 13.14
CA ALA A 561 33.77 29.03 11.92
C ALA A 561 34.97 28.65 11.03
N GLY A 562 36.11 28.32 11.63
CA GLY A 562 37.32 27.89 10.92
C GLY A 562 37.22 26.51 10.26
N TYR A 563 36.19 25.69 10.54
CA TYR A 563 35.96 24.46 9.79
C TYR A 563 35.68 24.74 8.32
N ARG A 564 34.87 25.76 8.01
CA ARG A 564 34.48 26.08 6.63
C ARG A 564 35.68 26.47 5.79
N ASP A 565 36.56 27.31 6.34
CA ASP A 565 37.79 27.74 5.66
C ASP A 565 38.73 26.54 5.42
N ARG A 566 38.88 25.65 6.42
CA ARG A 566 39.68 24.42 6.28
C ARG A 566 39.09 23.45 5.25
N ALA A 567 37.76 23.29 5.23
CA ALA A 567 37.06 22.41 4.31
C ALA A 567 37.09 22.94 2.86
N GLN A 568 37.20 24.25 2.67
CA GLN A 568 37.35 24.87 1.34
C GLN A 568 38.80 24.95 0.85
N SER A 569 39.78 24.80 1.75
CA SER A 569 41.20 24.84 1.39
C SER A 569 41.60 23.69 0.45
N LYS A 570 42.29 24.03 -0.64
CA LYS A 570 42.86 23.06 -1.60
C LYS A 570 43.84 22.08 -0.95
N GLU A 571 44.48 22.47 0.15
CA GLU A 571 45.42 21.60 0.88
C GLU A 571 44.73 20.36 1.48
N ASN A 572 43.44 20.49 1.80
CA ASN A 572 42.66 19.41 2.41
C ASN A 572 41.81 18.64 1.38
N GLU A 573 41.87 18.97 0.09
CA GLU A 573 41.05 18.32 -0.93
C GLU A 573 41.29 16.80 -0.98
N GLY A 574 42.56 16.38 -0.94
CA GLY A 574 42.95 14.96 -0.90
C GLY A 574 42.69 14.25 0.44
N LYS A 575 42.22 14.97 1.47
CA LYS A 575 41.88 14.41 2.80
C LYS A 575 40.37 14.24 2.98
N LYS A 576 39.55 14.73 2.04
CA LYS A 576 38.10 14.61 2.12
C LYS A 576 37.68 13.18 1.79
N THR A 577 36.71 12.69 2.53
CA THR A 577 36.14 11.35 2.34
C THR A 577 34.62 11.46 2.24
N LYS A 578 33.98 10.38 1.80
CA LYS A 578 32.52 10.28 1.86
C LYS A 578 32.05 10.26 3.32
N PRO A 579 30.81 10.71 3.59
CA PRO A 579 30.12 10.42 4.85
C PRO A 579 30.13 8.93 5.19
N VAL A 580 30.07 8.60 6.47
CA VAL A 580 29.84 7.21 6.91
C VAL A 580 28.48 6.73 6.40
N GLY A 581 28.43 5.51 5.88
CA GLY A 581 27.21 4.87 5.40
C GLY A 581 26.65 3.84 6.36
N LEU A 582 25.34 3.86 6.59
CA LEU A 582 24.57 2.74 7.16
C LEU A 582 23.57 2.26 6.10
N MET A 583 23.37 0.96 6.00
CA MET A 583 22.50 0.34 4.99
C MET A 583 21.44 -0.54 5.65
N PHE A 584 20.20 -0.44 5.18
CA PHE A 584 19.04 -1.16 5.69
C PHE A 584 18.35 -1.90 4.55
N PHE A 585 18.02 -3.18 4.77
CA PHE A 585 17.15 -3.99 3.92
C PHE A 585 16.71 -5.23 4.70
N HIS A 586 15.66 -5.92 4.27
CA HIS A 586 15.01 -6.91 5.12
C HIS A 586 15.73 -8.27 5.15
N ILE A 587 15.86 -8.95 4.01
CA ILE A 587 16.47 -10.28 3.91
C ILE A 587 18.00 -10.13 3.97
N PRO A 588 18.69 -10.80 4.91
CA PRO A 588 20.12 -10.61 5.11
C PRO A 588 20.94 -11.20 3.95
N LEU A 589 22.16 -10.68 3.81
CA LEU A 589 23.18 -11.28 2.95
C LEU A 589 23.80 -12.52 3.60
N PRO A 590 24.37 -13.47 2.82
CA PRO A 590 25.09 -14.61 3.36
C PRO A 590 26.20 -14.23 4.35
N GLU A 591 26.86 -13.08 4.15
CA GLU A 591 27.93 -12.56 4.97
C GLU A 591 27.50 -12.26 6.42
N ALA A 592 26.19 -12.03 6.67
CA ALA A 592 25.65 -11.90 8.01
C ALA A 592 25.83 -13.18 8.86
N TYR A 593 26.01 -14.33 8.20
CA TYR A 593 26.23 -15.63 8.80
C TYR A 593 27.64 -16.20 8.57
N ALA A 594 28.53 -15.46 7.88
CA ALA A 594 29.91 -15.86 7.63
C ALA A 594 30.79 -15.79 8.90
N LYS A 595 32.02 -16.31 8.87
CA LYS A 595 32.93 -16.20 10.03
C LYS A 595 33.21 -14.73 10.35
N ALA A 596 33.17 -14.41 11.65
CA ALA A 596 33.45 -13.07 12.14
C ALA A 596 34.93 -12.69 12.02
N ASP A 597 35.19 -11.40 11.81
CA ASP A 597 36.52 -10.83 11.91
C ASP A 597 37.03 -10.96 13.36
N LEU A 598 38.36 -10.98 13.53
CA LEU A 598 38.99 -11.04 14.85
C LEU A 598 39.46 -9.65 15.26
N ASN A 599 39.23 -9.30 16.53
CA ASN A 599 39.83 -8.10 17.11
C ASN A 599 41.37 -8.19 17.03
N PRO A 600 42.07 -7.19 16.46
CA PRO A 600 43.52 -7.26 16.30
C PRO A 600 44.30 -7.42 17.62
N LYS A 601 43.77 -6.85 18.72
CA LYS A 601 44.40 -6.85 20.05
C LYS A 601 44.02 -8.08 20.86
N SER A 602 42.72 -8.34 21.04
CA SER A 602 42.25 -9.44 21.90
C SER A 602 42.16 -10.80 21.21
N ARG A 603 42.22 -10.83 19.87
CA ARG A 603 41.96 -12.03 19.03
C ARG A 603 40.57 -12.66 19.22
N ALA A 604 39.67 -12.01 19.97
CA ALA A 604 38.29 -12.45 20.09
C ALA A 604 37.51 -12.15 18.80
N GLU A 605 36.53 -12.99 18.48
CA GLU A 605 35.60 -12.73 17.38
C GLU A 605 34.81 -11.45 17.64
N LEU A 606 34.67 -10.62 16.61
CA LEU A 606 33.85 -9.40 16.61
C LEU A 606 32.39 -9.77 16.34
N LEU A 607 31.84 -10.53 17.29
CA LEU A 607 30.49 -11.07 17.30
C LEU A 607 29.88 -10.88 18.69
N PHE A 608 28.66 -10.36 18.73
CA PHE A 608 27.85 -10.31 19.96
C PHE A 608 26.37 -10.49 19.64
N GLY A 609 25.56 -10.75 20.66
CA GLY A 609 24.15 -11.11 20.53
C GLY A 609 23.94 -12.63 20.44
N ASN A 610 22.76 -13.03 20.01
CA ASN A 610 22.25 -14.39 20.04
C ASN A 610 21.66 -14.75 18.68
N GLN A 611 22.03 -15.90 18.15
CA GLN A 611 21.42 -16.48 16.97
C GLN A 611 20.74 -17.78 17.40
N ARG A 612 19.41 -17.79 17.38
CA ARG A 612 18.63 -18.98 17.78
C ARG A 612 17.99 -19.72 16.62
N GLU A 613 18.10 -19.19 15.41
CA GLU A 613 17.65 -19.84 14.19
C GLU A 613 18.80 -20.07 13.20
N GLY A 614 18.56 -20.94 12.21
CA GLY A 614 19.51 -21.16 11.13
C GLY A 614 19.65 -19.92 10.24
N PRO A 615 20.62 -19.92 9.30
CA PRO A 615 20.72 -18.86 8.30
C PRO A 615 19.42 -18.70 7.50
N LEU A 616 18.97 -17.46 7.37
CA LEU A 616 17.76 -17.07 6.61
C LEU A 616 18.10 -16.06 5.49
N ASN A 617 19.33 -16.09 4.98
CA ASN A 617 19.71 -15.33 3.79
C ASN A 617 19.16 -15.98 2.51
N ALA A 618 19.19 -15.21 1.41
CA ALA A 618 18.99 -15.78 0.09
C ALA A 618 20.09 -16.80 -0.24
N GLU A 619 19.71 -17.96 -0.77
CA GLU A 619 20.64 -19.05 -1.13
C GLU A 619 21.42 -18.74 -2.41
N ASP A 620 20.75 -18.06 -3.35
CA ASP A 620 21.30 -17.62 -4.62
C ASP A 620 21.46 -16.09 -4.57
N GLY A 621 22.41 -15.54 -5.34
CA GLY A 621 22.52 -14.09 -5.43
C GLY A 621 23.64 -13.55 -6.31
N ASP A 622 23.56 -12.26 -6.64
CA ASP A 622 24.52 -11.54 -7.47
C ASP A 622 25.79 -11.07 -6.71
N GLN A 623 26.05 -11.66 -5.54
CA GLN A 623 27.19 -11.37 -4.66
C GLN A 623 27.32 -9.87 -4.31
N PHE A 624 26.22 -9.26 -3.86
CA PHE A 624 26.12 -7.82 -3.57
C PHE A 624 27.25 -7.32 -2.65
N PHE A 625 27.63 -8.09 -1.62
CA PHE A 625 28.72 -7.69 -0.72
C PHE A 625 30.06 -7.54 -1.46
N THR A 626 30.48 -8.58 -2.18
CA THR A 626 31.74 -8.58 -2.95
C THR A 626 31.71 -7.56 -4.08
N ASN A 627 30.62 -7.50 -4.83
CA ASN A 627 30.54 -6.72 -6.06
C ASN A 627 30.22 -5.24 -5.83
N ALA A 628 29.57 -4.89 -4.72
CA ALA A 628 29.17 -3.52 -4.38
C ALA A 628 29.94 -2.99 -3.16
N ILE A 629 29.79 -3.63 -1.99
CA ILE A 629 30.36 -3.12 -0.73
C ILE A 629 31.89 -3.14 -0.75
N ARG A 630 32.50 -4.24 -1.20
CA ARG A 630 33.96 -4.41 -1.25
C ARG A 630 34.65 -3.66 -2.39
N THR A 631 33.89 -2.98 -3.25
CA THR A 631 34.42 -2.15 -4.35
C THR A 631 34.17 -0.66 -4.15
N THR A 632 33.43 -0.26 -3.11
CA THR A 632 33.12 1.14 -2.78
C THR A 632 33.81 1.57 -1.49
N SER A 633 34.95 2.25 -1.65
CA SER A 633 35.71 2.83 -0.54
C SER A 633 35.07 4.14 -0.06
N ILE A 634 35.28 4.44 1.22
CA ILE A 634 34.96 5.75 1.82
C ILE A 634 35.88 6.86 1.29
N SER A 635 37.09 6.51 0.85
CA SER A 635 38.09 7.41 0.26
C SER A 635 38.26 7.15 -1.24
N ASP A 636 38.63 8.19 -1.99
CA ASP A 636 38.95 8.07 -3.43
C ASP A 636 40.39 7.64 -3.70
N ALA A 637 41.12 7.22 -2.66
CA ALA A 637 42.49 6.77 -2.82
C ALA A 637 42.55 5.55 -3.77
N PRO A 638 43.54 5.47 -4.67
CA PRO A 638 43.64 4.38 -5.63
C PRO A 638 43.73 3.01 -4.94
N SER A 639 43.16 1.97 -5.57
CA SER A 639 42.99 0.61 -5.01
C SER A 639 44.28 -0.11 -4.60
N ASN A 640 45.45 0.45 -4.93
CA ASN A 640 46.76 -0.07 -4.53
C ASN A 640 47.20 0.44 -3.15
N SER A 641 46.39 1.29 -2.49
CA SER A 641 46.54 1.60 -1.06
C SER A 641 46.25 0.34 -0.23
N THR A 642 47.11 0.06 0.74
CA THR A 642 46.95 -1.06 1.68
C THR A 642 45.76 -0.91 2.65
N SER A 643 44.95 0.15 2.55
CA SER A 643 43.85 0.47 3.47
C SER A 643 42.52 0.66 2.73
N PHE A 644 41.99 -0.41 2.14
CA PHE A 644 40.59 -0.41 1.70
C PHE A 644 39.68 -0.30 2.92
N GLU A 645 38.95 0.80 3.02
CA GLU A 645 37.98 1.04 4.07
C GLU A 645 36.58 1.20 3.44
N PRO A 646 35.63 0.28 3.70
CA PRO A 646 34.30 0.35 3.12
C PRO A 646 33.58 1.66 3.50
N GLU A 647 32.81 2.23 2.57
CA GLU A 647 31.91 3.35 2.88
C GLU A 647 30.85 2.94 3.94
N ILE A 648 30.24 1.78 3.73
CA ILE A 648 29.22 1.22 4.62
C ILE A 648 29.89 0.60 5.85
N LYS A 649 29.47 1.04 7.03
CA LYS A 649 29.97 0.49 8.31
C LYS A 649 29.04 -0.54 8.91
N VAL A 650 27.74 -0.39 8.65
CA VAL A 650 26.70 -1.27 9.17
C VAL A 650 25.70 -1.61 8.09
N ILE A 651 25.39 -2.89 7.97
CA ILE A 651 24.25 -3.43 7.25
C ILE A 651 23.28 -3.96 8.30
N ALA A 652 22.07 -3.44 8.31
CA ALA A 652 21.04 -3.76 9.30
C ALA A 652 19.86 -4.49 8.65
N ASN A 653 19.50 -5.64 9.23
CA ASN A 653 18.49 -6.55 8.69
C ASN A 653 17.39 -6.87 9.70
N GLY A 654 16.20 -7.24 9.19
CA GLY A 654 15.11 -7.87 9.93
C GLY A 654 15.09 -9.37 9.65
N HIS A 655 13.91 -9.94 9.40
CA HIS A 655 13.66 -11.28 8.83
C HIS A 655 13.98 -12.45 9.76
N ALA A 656 15.14 -12.41 10.41
CA ALA A 656 15.58 -13.37 11.40
C ALA A 656 14.99 -13.00 12.78
N HIS A 657 13.76 -13.46 13.01
CA HIS A 657 12.92 -13.07 14.15
C HIS A 657 13.58 -13.39 15.52
N ALA A 658 14.38 -14.44 15.57
CA ALA A 658 15.04 -14.93 16.77
C ALA A 658 16.56 -14.74 16.78
N THR A 659 17.03 -13.81 15.95
CA THR A 659 18.43 -13.47 15.83
C THR A 659 18.61 -12.00 16.08
N ASP A 660 19.56 -11.67 16.96
CA ASP A 660 19.86 -10.30 17.34
C ASP A 660 21.38 -10.06 17.35
N THR A 661 22.11 -10.87 16.58
CA THR A 661 23.56 -10.77 16.46
C THR A 661 23.98 -9.51 15.72
N CYS A 662 25.16 -9.00 16.08
CA CYS A 662 25.96 -8.15 15.23
C CYS A 662 27.29 -8.83 15.00
N ARG A 663 27.69 -8.98 13.74
CA ARG A 663 28.91 -9.65 13.33
C ARG A 663 29.70 -8.78 12.38
N GLN A 664 30.98 -8.55 12.65
CA GLN A 664 31.84 -7.91 11.66
C GLN A 664 32.34 -8.95 10.65
N HIS A 665 32.18 -8.67 9.37
CA HIS A 665 32.77 -9.43 8.28
C HIS A 665 33.46 -8.48 7.30
N GLN A 666 34.76 -8.68 7.10
CA GLN A 666 35.60 -7.86 6.23
C GLN A 666 35.43 -6.35 6.44
N GLY A 667 35.37 -5.92 7.71
CA GLY A 667 35.28 -4.51 8.11
C GLY A 667 33.87 -3.93 8.20
N VAL A 668 32.81 -4.69 7.87
CA VAL A 668 31.41 -4.24 7.91
C VAL A 668 30.62 -5.03 8.94
N TYR A 669 29.86 -4.36 9.80
CA TYR A 669 28.98 -5.05 10.74
C TYR A 669 27.63 -5.40 10.11
N HIS A 670 27.24 -6.66 10.19
CA HIS A 670 25.91 -7.15 9.86
C HIS A 670 25.12 -7.32 11.15
N CYS A 671 24.03 -6.58 11.32
CA CYS A 671 23.28 -6.49 12.57
C CYS A 671 21.80 -6.82 12.37
N PHE A 672 21.30 -7.77 13.16
CA PHE A 672 19.88 -8.10 13.22
C PHE A 672 19.17 -7.34 14.34
N SER A 673 17.95 -6.88 14.09
CA SER A 673 17.09 -6.24 15.10
C SER A 673 16.38 -7.25 16.00
N GLY A 674 16.04 -8.43 15.48
CA GLY A 674 15.14 -9.39 16.11
C GLY A 674 13.67 -8.98 16.01
N LEU A 675 12.77 -9.83 16.48
CA LEU A 675 11.33 -9.62 16.39
C LEU A 675 10.81 -8.54 17.34
N SER A 676 10.16 -7.51 16.78
CA SER A 676 9.54 -6.43 17.55
C SER A 676 8.09 -6.73 17.96
N SER A 677 7.32 -7.50 17.19
CA SER A 677 5.87 -7.62 17.43
C SER A 677 5.41 -8.93 18.07
N TYR A 678 4.32 -8.87 18.82
CA TYR A 678 3.60 -10.06 19.26
C TYR A 678 2.73 -10.70 18.17
N SER A 679 2.57 -10.03 17.03
CA SER A 679 1.85 -10.54 15.86
C SER A 679 2.73 -11.45 15.00
N GLY A 680 4.06 -11.25 15.03
CA GLY A 680 5.03 -12.11 14.38
C GLY A 680 5.20 -13.46 15.06
N ALA A 681 5.32 -14.51 14.25
CA ALA A 681 5.49 -15.87 14.74
C ALA A 681 6.96 -16.18 15.03
N LEU A 682 7.19 -16.99 16.07
CA LEU A 682 8.46 -17.64 16.37
C LEU A 682 8.24 -19.15 16.38
N ASP A 683 9.25 -19.92 15.97
CA ASP A 683 9.25 -21.36 16.21
C ASP A 683 9.17 -21.62 17.73
N VAL A 684 8.32 -22.56 18.15
CA VAL A 684 8.09 -22.87 19.57
C VAL A 684 9.37 -23.24 20.30
N LYS A 685 10.32 -23.93 19.63
CA LYS A 685 11.62 -24.30 20.22
C LYS A 685 12.49 -23.08 20.51
N VAL A 686 12.31 -22.02 19.72
CA VAL A 686 13.12 -20.82 19.75
C VAL A 686 12.49 -19.71 20.61
N ALA A 687 11.15 -19.70 20.67
CA ALA A 687 10.34 -18.70 21.36
C ALA A 687 10.60 -18.61 22.87
N ARG A 688 10.95 -19.74 23.52
CA ARG A 688 11.09 -19.78 24.97
C ARG A 688 12.19 -18.82 25.45
N GLY A 689 11.80 -17.83 26.25
CA GLY A 689 12.72 -16.80 26.76
C GLY A 689 13.27 -15.87 25.68
N TRP A 690 12.58 -15.73 24.53
CA TRP A 690 12.89 -14.74 23.52
C TRP A 690 11.92 -13.56 23.59
N GLU A 691 12.36 -12.52 24.29
CA GLU A 691 11.58 -11.29 24.49
C GLU A 691 11.60 -10.41 23.22
N ARG A 692 10.49 -9.69 23.00
CA ARG A 692 10.39 -8.70 21.92
C ARG A 692 11.39 -7.58 22.11
N ARG A 693 12.01 -7.16 21.01
CA ARG A 693 13.13 -6.22 21.06
C ARG A 693 13.25 -5.41 19.79
N VAL A 694 13.99 -4.34 19.92
CA VAL A 694 14.32 -3.35 18.89
C VAL A 694 15.78 -2.97 19.04
N ARG A 695 16.41 -2.60 17.93
CA ARG A 695 17.81 -2.17 17.92
C ARG A 695 17.88 -0.66 17.77
N VAL A 696 18.78 -0.05 18.53
CA VAL A 696 19.11 1.37 18.39
C VAL A 696 20.56 1.50 17.93
N PHE A 697 20.78 2.34 16.93
CA PHE A 697 22.09 2.80 16.50
C PHE A 697 22.27 4.24 16.98
N GLU A 698 23.38 4.51 17.66
CA GLU A 698 23.78 5.86 18.07
C GLU A 698 25.01 6.24 17.27
N VAL A 699 24.83 7.25 16.40
CA VAL A 699 25.92 7.89 15.67
C VAL A 699 26.33 9.13 16.47
N GLU A 700 27.59 9.17 16.90
CA GLU A 700 28.15 10.23 17.74
C GLU A 700 29.26 10.98 17.00
N ASN A 701 29.64 12.13 17.54
CA ASN A 701 30.72 12.97 17.00
C ASN A 701 30.52 13.27 15.52
N PHE A 702 29.29 13.57 15.10
CA PHE A 702 28.97 13.91 13.71
C PHE A 702 29.37 12.86 12.67
N GLY A 703 29.24 11.58 13.01
CA GLY A 703 29.54 10.47 12.09
C GLY A 703 30.85 9.74 12.37
N GLU A 704 31.66 10.22 13.32
CA GLU A 704 32.97 9.62 13.62
C GLU A 704 32.91 8.38 14.51
N LYS A 705 31.75 8.10 15.12
CA LYS A 705 31.56 6.89 15.94
C LYS A 705 30.15 6.35 15.77
N VAL A 706 30.03 5.04 15.55
CA VAL A 706 28.75 4.32 15.50
C VAL A 706 28.74 3.26 16.58
N SER A 707 27.71 3.27 17.40
CA SER A 707 27.47 2.25 18.42
C SER A 707 26.04 1.72 18.35
N THR A 708 25.79 0.58 18.98
CA THR A 708 24.46 -0.02 19.04
C THR A 708 24.17 -0.62 20.40
N TYR A 709 22.89 -0.60 20.76
CA TYR A 709 22.32 -1.34 21.88
C TYR A 709 20.92 -1.82 21.48
N GLN A 710 20.31 -2.63 22.33
CA GLN A 710 18.91 -3.02 22.15
C GLN A 710 18.04 -2.59 23.32
N LEU A 711 16.76 -2.42 23.04
CA LEU A 711 15.72 -2.35 24.06
C LEU A 711 14.85 -3.60 23.93
N LYS A 712 14.58 -4.26 25.05
CA LYS A 712 13.67 -5.41 25.10
C LYS A 712 12.48 -5.15 26.01
N HIS A 713 11.35 -5.77 25.68
CA HIS A 713 10.15 -5.80 26.52
C HIS A 713 10.31 -6.92 27.56
N SER A 714 10.68 -6.54 28.79
CA SER A 714 11.03 -7.54 29.80
C SER A 714 9.78 -8.19 30.38
N LEU A 715 9.72 -9.52 30.34
CA LEU A 715 8.56 -10.29 30.83
C LEU A 715 8.72 -10.80 32.28
N GLY A 716 9.81 -10.41 32.95
CA GLY A 716 10.12 -10.87 34.31
C GLY A 716 9.42 -10.10 35.43
N SER A 717 8.64 -9.06 35.11
CA SER A 717 7.89 -8.25 36.08
C SER A 717 6.52 -7.86 35.52
N ASP A 718 5.54 -7.66 36.41
CA ASP A 718 4.15 -7.41 36.04
C ASP A 718 3.93 -6.12 35.23
N ASP A 719 4.82 -5.14 35.38
CA ASP A 719 4.79 -3.85 34.67
C ASP A 719 5.37 -3.90 33.25
N HIS A 720 5.99 -5.04 32.90
CA HIS A 720 6.66 -5.31 31.64
C HIS A 720 7.53 -4.14 31.15
N PRO A 721 8.63 -3.83 31.86
CA PRO A 721 9.43 -2.64 31.63
C PRO A 721 10.28 -2.81 30.37
N VAL A 722 10.73 -1.69 29.82
CA VAL A 722 11.69 -1.69 28.73
C VAL A 722 13.11 -1.67 29.30
N VAL A 723 13.90 -2.68 28.94
CA VAL A 723 15.26 -2.88 29.46
C VAL A 723 16.29 -2.69 28.36
N ARG A 724 17.31 -1.88 28.63
CA ARG A 724 18.46 -1.70 27.72
C ARG A 724 19.44 -2.87 27.85
N LEU A 725 19.83 -3.44 26.73
CA LEU A 725 20.80 -4.52 26.63
C LEU A 725 22.10 -4.02 25.98
N GLY A 726 23.19 -4.11 26.74
CA GLY A 726 24.54 -3.86 26.25
C GLY A 726 24.76 -2.45 25.67
N SER A 727 25.94 -2.27 25.13
CA SER A 727 26.32 -1.15 24.28
C SER A 727 27.63 -1.52 23.59
N HIS A 728 27.64 -1.54 22.26
CA HIS A 728 28.78 -2.03 21.48
C HIS A 728 29.18 -1.00 20.43
N ILE A 729 30.48 -0.76 20.29
CA ILE A 729 31.03 0.12 19.26
C ILE A 729 31.17 -0.69 17.97
N LEU A 730 30.57 -0.20 16.88
CA LEU A 730 30.62 -0.79 15.54
C LEU A 730 31.65 -0.09 14.65
N PHE A 731 31.89 1.20 14.90
CA PHE A 731 32.87 2.00 14.17
C PHE A 731 33.35 3.14 15.06
N ASP A 732 34.64 3.45 15.02
CA ASP A 732 35.25 4.62 15.67
C ASP A 732 36.45 5.06 14.84
N SER A 733 36.41 6.26 14.25
CA SER A 733 37.51 6.76 13.42
C SER A 733 38.80 7.04 14.19
N LYS A 734 38.75 7.08 15.53
CA LYS A 734 39.93 7.28 16.37
C LYS A 734 40.64 5.97 16.72
N SER A 735 39.99 4.81 16.60
CA SER A 735 40.57 3.54 17.08
C SER A 735 41.74 3.03 16.24
N ASP A 736 41.90 3.52 15.01
CA ASP A 736 43.02 3.15 14.13
C ASP A 736 44.29 3.99 14.37
N SER A 737 44.27 4.89 15.36
CA SER A 737 45.41 5.78 15.69
C SER A 737 46.25 5.35 16.90
N THR A 738 46.02 4.17 17.48
CA THR A 738 46.78 3.68 18.67
C THR A 738 47.08 2.19 18.70
#